data_AF-A0A9Q0BBH8-F1
#
_entry.id   AF-A0A9Q0BBH8-F1
#
_cell.length_a   1.000
_cell.length_b   1.000
_cell.length_c   1.000
_cell.angle_alpha   90.00
_cell.angle_beta   90.00
_cell.angle_gamma   90.00
#
_symmetry.space_group_name_H-M   'P 1'
#
loop_
_entity.id
_entity.type
_entity.pdbx_description
1 polymer ?
#
loop_
_entity_poly.entity_id
_entity_poly.type
_entity_poly.pdbx_seq_one_letter_code
_entity_poly.pdbx_strand_id
1 'polypeptide(L)'
;MWSLKATALLALAPFAQLVLAQGPTPTTYEDPDTGIIFDTWQGTGADITFGVALPPDALDVDATELIGYLKCGGSGWCGLSFNGIMTNSLLLAAYPHDGEVLTALMWATGYEMPDTYAGDAEITQIRSSITDDGFELIYRCQGCLAWDHNGATGKAVTSTGGMMLGWALGADSPTNLECPQNMVVVQHESQWIFRGTLTENAVDEAYEEWAALATNVVEGDCGGGSDPDPTTTTALPTGTGIPVPTDASYDYIVVGGGAGGLPMADRLSEAGHKVLLIEKGPVSTGEWGGERKPEWLEGTDLTRFDVPGLCNQIWADSSGIACRDTDQMAGCLLGGGTAINAGLFWRPKAADWNYNFPEGWKADDLAAAEERVFSRIPGNRFPSTDGERYLDQGFQVVSGALSEAGWTEVNFLEEPNEKKQTFGHGPFMFNENAERGGPLDTYLKTAASRSNFDMWTNTQVKRVNRERGHATSVEVTNYNGDGYEGTVSLTEGTGRVILSAGTFGSAKLLMRSGIGPQDQLEVVAASADGPDMIDESEWIKLPVGYNLEDHTNTDTVIAHPDVVFYDFYEAYDDPIPADRDAYLDERTGILTQAAPNIGPVFFDEITGSDGITRSLQWTARVEPSLGHTNLTAITMSQYLGRGAVSRGRMTITSALNTVVSDVPYLKNQQDVEAVIKGIENLQEAMAGYEGIEWLSPSPDETAREFVENMAVSPSNRRANHWIGTNKMGKLDGRQNNGDAVVDLNARVWGTDNIFVVDASIFPGMITPNPTAYILTVAEHASERILALDPATPGSKYAQCGGQTWTGSYQCKEGLTCTKVDNYYSHRAMPLENIGTGETSMALSICNTSHVPEGLLDLLESYLPNSLPLLRRLQFAQHEGRITPTARILFIHNGPPRQPQYLTAAYVDLAGGPETQMWLFSTLEVQPAAVDVHTAQLRALVGEMIEMNKSHGKELWHEEGVLLGTCETGVRRVLTGMKRLRTRETGFYDKWLFQQQHLPTQRDILGAKGAERREDGLEEGMRWDVASLEDCEIVVTRTDIPRTAPMLATLPSLVIRLDEGRPIAWAFLGHDGSLISLHCEEDFRRRGLAKLLAARLMRQGPGDFVRDGWCSADVVYIDVAEDGVSHNGYA
;
A
#
# COMPACT_ATOMS: atom_id res chain seq x y z
N MET A 1 -8.71 -1.88 -49.16
CA MET A 1 -8.84 -0.97 -50.33
C MET A 1 -8.21 0.37 -49.94
N TRP A 2 -7.30 0.88 -50.79
CA TRP A 2 -6.46 2.10 -50.64
C TRP A 2 -5.27 1.95 -49.66
N SER A 3 -4.00 2.10 -50.03
CA SER A 3 -3.35 2.32 -51.32
C SER A 3 -1.85 2.02 -51.16
N LEU A 4 -1.38 0.95 -51.82
CA LEU A 4 -0.01 0.81 -52.31
C LEU A 4 0.42 2.10 -53.03
N LYS A 5 1.47 2.78 -52.56
CA LYS A 5 2.36 3.67 -53.34
C LYS A 5 3.42 4.29 -52.41
N ALA A 6 4.58 3.65 -52.28
CA ALA A 6 5.90 4.31 -52.15
C ALA A 6 7.06 3.30 -52.00
N THR A 7 7.11 2.22 -52.80
CA THR A 7 8.18 1.18 -52.67
C THR A 7 9.10 1.12 -53.88
N ALA A 8 9.41 2.26 -54.53
CA ALA A 8 10.19 2.24 -55.77
C ALA A 8 11.17 3.42 -55.99
N LEU A 9 11.60 4.14 -54.93
CA LEU A 9 12.51 5.29 -55.11
C LEU A 9 13.77 5.34 -54.22
N LEU A 10 14.09 4.29 -53.47
CA LEU A 10 15.33 4.23 -52.66
C LEU A 10 16.35 3.17 -53.11
N ALA A 11 16.08 2.43 -54.19
CA ALA A 11 16.96 1.37 -54.70
C ALA A 11 18.11 1.85 -55.62
N LEU A 12 18.41 3.16 -55.69
CA LEU A 12 19.43 3.70 -56.59
C LEU A 12 20.48 4.62 -55.93
N ALA A 13 20.49 4.76 -54.61
CA ALA A 13 21.44 5.64 -53.92
C ALA A 13 22.84 5.05 -53.60
N PRO A 14 23.11 3.72 -53.52
CA PRO A 14 24.44 3.27 -53.08
C PRO A 14 25.49 3.25 -54.20
N PHE A 15 25.11 3.46 -55.48
CA PHE A 15 26.06 3.41 -56.61
C PHE A 15 26.70 4.75 -56.98
N ALA A 16 26.52 5.80 -56.17
CA ALA A 16 26.93 7.16 -56.53
C ALA A 16 27.80 7.88 -55.50
N GLN A 17 28.70 7.22 -54.77
CA GLN A 17 29.82 7.90 -54.09
C GLN A 17 31.12 7.05 -54.06
N LEU A 18 31.63 6.69 -55.23
CA LEU A 18 33.09 6.59 -55.42
C LEU A 18 33.61 7.97 -55.83
N VAL A 19 33.50 8.94 -54.91
CA VAL A 19 34.16 10.24 -55.02
C VAL A 19 35.15 10.30 -53.88
N LEU A 20 36.39 10.70 -54.19
CA LEU A 20 37.49 10.99 -53.29
C LEU A 20 37.10 12.04 -52.23
N ALA A 21 36.27 11.66 -51.25
CA ALA A 21 36.02 12.46 -50.08
C ALA A 21 37.25 12.32 -49.18
N GLN A 22 37.96 13.44 -48.97
CA GLN A 22 38.96 13.53 -47.92
C GLN A 22 38.25 13.18 -46.60
N GLY A 23 38.59 12.03 -46.01
CA GLY A 23 38.08 11.69 -44.69
C GLY A 23 38.53 12.73 -43.66
N PRO A 24 37.82 12.85 -42.54
CA PRO A 24 38.19 13.78 -41.48
C PRO A 24 39.66 13.55 -41.07
N THR A 25 40.44 14.63 -40.98
CA THR A 25 41.76 14.60 -40.35
C THR A 25 41.58 14.13 -38.91
N PRO A 26 42.32 13.10 -38.45
CA PRO A 26 42.19 12.65 -37.06
C PRO A 26 42.60 13.76 -36.10
N THR A 27 42.05 13.70 -34.89
CA THR A 27 42.53 14.45 -33.74
C THR A 27 43.37 13.52 -32.89
N THR A 28 44.57 13.95 -32.52
CA THR A 28 45.39 13.22 -31.56
C THR A 28 44.74 13.27 -30.18
N TYR A 29 44.51 12.11 -29.58
CA TYR A 29 44.01 11.96 -28.21
C TYR A 29 44.99 11.12 -27.42
N GLU A 30 45.47 11.65 -26.30
CA GLU A 30 46.26 10.91 -25.32
C GLU A 30 45.33 10.58 -24.14
N ASP A 31 45.12 9.29 -23.89
CA ASP A 31 44.30 8.86 -22.76
C ASP A 31 45.04 9.14 -21.44
N PRO A 32 44.46 9.91 -20.51
CA PRO A 32 45.17 10.36 -19.31
C PRO A 32 45.45 9.24 -18.30
N ASP A 33 44.70 8.14 -18.36
CA ASP A 33 44.81 7.03 -17.41
C ASP A 33 45.85 6.00 -17.88
N THR A 34 45.88 5.71 -19.18
CA THR A 34 46.75 4.68 -19.77
C THR A 34 47.99 5.26 -20.46
N GLY A 35 47.98 6.54 -20.84
CA GLY A 35 49.04 7.20 -21.61
C GLY A 35 49.07 6.80 -23.09
N ILE A 36 48.05 6.09 -23.58
CA ILE A 36 48.00 5.64 -24.97
C ILE A 36 47.60 6.80 -25.88
N ILE A 37 48.34 6.97 -26.98
CA ILE A 37 48.09 8.00 -27.99
C ILE A 37 47.31 7.37 -29.15
N PHE A 38 46.20 7.99 -29.52
CA PHE A 38 45.32 7.57 -30.60
C PHE A 38 45.19 8.66 -31.66
N ASP A 39 45.09 8.23 -32.92
CA ASP A 39 44.36 9.01 -33.92
C ASP A 39 42.87 8.77 -33.73
N THR A 40 42.08 9.83 -33.48
CA THR A 40 40.63 9.73 -33.21
C THR A 40 39.80 10.50 -34.22
N TRP A 41 38.57 10.04 -34.44
CA TRP A 41 37.59 10.72 -35.27
C TRP A 41 36.22 10.71 -34.59
N GLN A 42 35.55 11.86 -34.65
CA GLN A 42 34.17 12.03 -34.18
C GLN A 42 33.18 11.62 -35.29
N GLY A 43 32.15 10.87 -34.92
CA GLY A 43 30.99 10.57 -35.73
C GLY A 43 30.27 11.84 -36.17
N THR A 44 30.00 11.98 -37.47
CA THR A 44 29.33 13.18 -37.99
C THR A 44 27.87 13.20 -37.54
N GLY A 45 27.51 14.14 -36.67
CA GLY A 45 26.14 14.32 -36.18
C GLY A 45 25.68 13.26 -35.17
N ALA A 46 26.61 12.46 -34.63
CA ALA A 46 26.34 11.45 -33.61
C ALA A 46 27.37 11.55 -32.49
N ASP A 47 26.95 11.19 -31.27
CA ASP A 47 27.82 11.17 -30.09
C ASP A 47 28.60 9.85 -30.02
N ILE A 48 29.51 9.68 -30.97
CA ILE A 48 30.42 8.54 -31.00
C ILE A 48 31.80 9.01 -31.43
N THR A 49 32.83 8.61 -30.71
CA THR A 49 34.24 8.81 -31.08
C THR A 49 34.92 7.46 -31.11
N PHE A 50 35.69 7.23 -32.16
CA PHE A 50 36.52 6.04 -32.25
C PHE A 50 37.97 6.45 -32.52
N GLY A 51 38.91 5.65 -32.04
CA GLY A 51 40.34 5.89 -32.19
C GLY A 51 41.12 4.62 -32.45
N VAL A 52 42.29 4.79 -33.06
CA VAL A 52 43.19 3.71 -33.43
C VAL A 52 44.63 4.07 -33.04
N ALA A 53 45.29 3.12 -32.37
CA ALA A 53 46.73 3.06 -32.19
C ALA A 53 47.24 1.72 -32.76
N LEU A 54 48.39 1.75 -33.43
CA LEU A 54 48.92 0.65 -34.25
C LEU A 54 50.41 0.40 -33.95
N PRO A 55 50.93 -0.79 -34.31
CA PRO A 55 52.36 -1.09 -34.25
C PRO A 55 53.23 -0.07 -35.02
N PRO A 56 54.51 0.12 -34.63
CA PRO A 56 55.38 1.16 -35.19
C PRO A 56 55.60 1.07 -36.71
N ASP A 57 55.50 -0.13 -37.30
CA ASP A 57 55.67 -0.36 -38.74
C ASP A 57 54.34 -0.37 -39.53
N ALA A 58 53.20 -0.09 -38.89
CA ALA A 58 51.87 -0.25 -39.48
C ALA A 58 51.54 0.72 -40.64
N LEU A 59 52.33 1.79 -40.80
CA LEU A 59 52.23 2.71 -41.94
C LEU A 59 53.03 2.23 -43.16
N ASP A 60 53.94 1.28 -43.00
CA ASP A 60 54.74 0.69 -44.07
C ASP A 60 54.28 -0.75 -44.42
N VAL A 61 53.80 -1.49 -43.42
CA VAL A 61 53.29 -2.87 -43.52
C VAL A 61 51.88 -2.94 -42.95
N ASP A 62 50.99 -3.71 -43.57
CA ASP A 62 49.63 -3.88 -43.04
C ASP A 62 49.66 -4.56 -41.66
N ALA A 63 49.15 -3.87 -40.64
CA ALA A 63 49.02 -4.41 -39.29
C ALA A 63 47.94 -5.51 -39.24
N THR A 64 48.12 -6.47 -38.34
CA THR A 64 47.16 -7.55 -38.08
C THR A 64 46.31 -7.30 -36.82
N GLU A 65 46.70 -6.33 -36.00
CA GLU A 65 46.05 -5.96 -34.75
C GLU A 65 46.07 -4.44 -34.55
N LEU A 66 45.26 -3.97 -33.58
CA LEU A 66 45.27 -2.58 -33.13
C LEU A 66 44.86 -2.48 -31.66
N ILE A 67 45.12 -1.30 -31.07
CA ILE A 67 44.43 -0.84 -29.87
C ILE A 67 43.37 0.17 -30.29
N GLY A 68 42.12 -0.09 -29.93
CA GLY A 68 40.97 0.73 -30.26
C GLY A 68 40.51 1.56 -29.07
N TYR A 69 40.04 2.77 -29.36
CA TYR A 69 39.31 3.62 -28.43
C TYR A 69 37.87 3.77 -28.94
N LEU A 70 36.90 3.67 -28.03
CA LEU A 70 35.49 3.92 -28.27
C LEU A 70 34.95 4.81 -27.16
N LYS A 71 34.23 5.86 -27.55
CA LYS A 71 33.40 6.68 -26.68
C LYS A 71 32.03 6.78 -27.31
N CYS A 72 31.02 6.42 -26.55
CA CYS A 72 29.67 6.20 -27.03
C CYS A 72 28.67 6.92 -26.13
N GLY A 73 27.88 7.80 -26.71
CA GLY A 73 26.82 8.51 -25.99
C GLY A 73 25.57 7.68 -25.80
N GLY A 74 24.91 7.85 -24.65
CA GLY A 74 23.65 7.18 -24.30
C GLY A 74 23.82 5.76 -23.75
N SER A 75 22.68 5.12 -23.44
CA SER A 75 22.60 3.79 -22.81
C SER A 75 22.49 2.62 -23.80
N GLY A 76 22.48 2.89 -25.11
CA GLY A 76 22.32 1.89 -26.16
C GLY A 76 23.61 1.15 -26.51
N TRP A 77 23.86 0.94 -27.80
CA TRP A 77 25.07 0.25 -28.29
C TRP A 77 25.76 1.03 -29.40
N CYS A 78 27.06 0.79 -29.54
CA CYS A 78 27.88 1.26 -30.64
C CYS A 78 28.41 0.12 -31.46
N GLY A 79 28.54 0.33 -32.77
CA GLY A 79 29.14 -0.60 -33.71
C GLY A 79 30.32 0.01 -34.46
N LEU A 80 31.32 -0.82 -34.76
CA LEU A 80 32.39 -0.52 -35.71
C LEU A 80 32.47 -1.59 -36.80
N SER A 81 32.70 -1.16 -38.04
CA SER A 81 33.07 -2.02 -39.17
C SER A 81 34.50 -1.73 -39.59
N PHE A 82 35.36 -2.75 -39.60
CA PHE A 82 36.78 -2.62 -39.95
C PHE A 82 37.05 -2.47 -41.45
N ASN A 83 36.01 -2.50 -42.31
CA ASN A 83 36.12 -2.23 -43.75
C ASN A 83 35.12 -1.19 -44.26
N GLY A 84 34.48 -0.44 -43.36
CA GLY A 84 33.42 0.50 -43.73
C GLY A 84 32.05 -0.12 -43.85
N ILE A 85 31.87 -1.07 -44.76
CA ILE A 85 30.55 -1.67 -45.02
C ILE A 85 30.13 -2.66 -43.92
N MET A 86 28.83 -2.74 -43.63
CA MET A 86 28.28 -3.70 -42.66
C MET A 86 28.47 -5.16 -43.12
N THR A 87 28.17 -5.45 -44.39
CA THR A 87 28.19 -6.82 -44.91
C THR A 87 29.60 -7.29 -45.28
N ASN A 88 29.91 -8.55 -45.02
CA ASN A 88 31.18 -9.20 -45.36
C ASN A 88 32.43 -8.51 -44.79
N SER A 89 32.27 -7.89 -43.63
CA SER A 89 33.32 -7.26 -42.83
C SER A 89 33.21 -7.74 -41.40
N LEU A 90 34.35 -7.79 -40.69
CA LEU A 90 34.33 -7.96 -39.24
C LEU A 90 33.67 -6.73 -38.61
N LEU A 91 32.71 -6.99 -37.71
CA LEU A 91 32.02 -5.99 -36.93
C LEU A 91 32.37 -6.15 -35.45
N LEU A 92 32.48 -5.03 -34.74
CA LEU A 92 32.55 -4.98 -33.29
C LEU A 92 31.32 -4.23 -32.79
N ALA A 93 30.57 -4.84 -31.88
CA ALA A 93 29.53 -4.16 -31.10
C ALA A 93 30.00 -4.00 -29.66
N ALA A 94 29.67 -2.87 -29.03
CA ALA A 94 29.95 -2.59 -27.63
C ALA A 94 28.74 -1.91 -26.97
N TYR A 95 28.45 -2.26 -25.72
CA TYR A 95 27.33 -1.71 -24.95
C TYR A 95 27.58 -1.83 -23.43
N PRO A 96 26.97 -0.96 -22.60
CA PRO A 96 27.11 -1.04 -21.15
C PRO A 96 26.13 -2.06 -20.55
N HIS A 97 26.57 -2.87 -19.59
CA HIS A 97 25.73 -3.79 -18.82
C HIS A 97 26.36 -4.09 -17.45
N ASP A 98 25.57 -4.04 -16.37
CA ASP A 98 25.97 -4.37 -14.99
C ASP A 98 27.28 -3.71 -14.51
N GLY A 99 27.51 -2.46 -14.91
CA GLY A 99 28.69 -1.69 -14.52
C GLY A 99 29.94 -1.96 -15.35
N GLU A 100 29.86 -2.87 -16.33
CA GLU A 100 30.93 -3.21 -17.29
C GLU A 100 30.53 -2.84 -18.73
N VAL A 101 31.51 -2.72 -19.62
CA VAL A 101 31.24 -2.60 -21.06
C VAL A 101 31.44 -3.96 -21.70
N LEU A 102 30.40 -4.51 -22.31
CA LEU A 102 30.44 -5.79 -23.01
C LEU A 102 30.71 -5.57 -24.50
N THR A 103 31.37 -6.55 -25.12
CA THR A 103 31.73 -6.50 -26.55
C THR A 103 31.40 -7.80 -27.27
N ALA A 104 30.91 -7.71 -28.50
CA ALA A 104 30.66 -8.84 -29.38
C ALA A 104 31.34 -8.63 -30.75
N LEU A 105 32.04 -9.65 -31.25
CA LEU A 105 32.49 -9.70 -32.64
C LEU A 105 31.40 -10.34 -33.49
N MET A 106 30.96 -9.63 -34.52
CA MET A 106 29.80 -10.03 -35.33
C MET A 106 30.11 -10.05 -36.83
N TRP A 107 29.25 -10.71 -37.57
CA TRP A 107 29.37 -10.92 -39.01
C TRP A 107 28.01 -10.85 -39.70
N ALA A 108 27.87 -9.93 -40.66
CA ALA A 108 26.66 -9.80 -41.46
C ALA A 108 26.90 -10.25 -42.91
N THR A 109 26.04 -11.11 -43.45
CA THR A 109 26.05 -11.44 -44.89
C THR A 109 25.10 -10.57 -45.70
N GLY A 110 24.08 -10.00 -45.04
CA GLY A 110 23.08 -9.07 -45.59
C GLY A 110 22.79 -7.92 -44.62
N TYR A 111 21.81 -7.08 -44.96
CA TYR A 111 21.36 -5.95 -44.12
C TYR A 111 20.27 -6.40 -43.13
N GLU A 112 20.57 -7.47 -42.41
CA GLU A 112 19.74 -8.06 -41.37
C GLU A 112 20.59 -8.18 -40.09
N MET A 113 20.02 -8.73 -39.00
CA MET A 113 20.74 -8.96 -37.75
C MET A 113 22.04 -9.76 -38.02
N PRO A 114 23.23 -9.25 -37.63
CA PRO A 114 24.48 -9.98 -37.80
C PRO A 114 24.55 -11.24 -36.92
N ASP A 115 25.21 -12.29 -37.40
CA ASP A 115 25.55 -13.48 -36.61
C ASP A 115 26.84 -13.24 -35.80
N THR A 116 27.13 -14.10 -34.83
CA THR A 116 28.42 -14.06 -34.10
C THR A 116 29.59 -14.48 -35.02
N TYR A 117 30.67 -13.71 -34.99
CA TYR A 117 31.87 -13.99 -35.79
C TYR A 117 32.67 -15.14 -35.17
N ALA A 118 32.75 -16.27 -35.86
CA ALA A 118 33.48 -17.47 -35.41
C ALA A 118 34.89 -17.60 -36.01
N GLY A 119 35.63 -16.49 -36.18
CA GLY A 119 37.01 -16.49 -36.66
C GLY A 119 38.05 -16.24 -35.56
N ASP A 120 39.32 -16.09 -35.94
CA ASP A 120 40.47 -15.99 -35.02
C ASP A 120 40.68 -14.60 -34.38
N ALA A 121 39.68 -13.72 -34.42
CA ALA A 121 39.80 -12.37 -33.88
C ALA A 121 39.41 -12.35 -32.39
N GLU A 122 40.16 -11.59 -31.60
CA GLU A 122 40.01 -11.53 -30.14
C GLU A 122 40.00 -10.08 -29.64
N ILE A 123 39.15 -9.81 -28.66
CA ILE A 123 39.05 -8.52 -27.95
C ILE A 123 39.49 -8.71 -26.51
N THR A 124 40.43 -7.89 -26.05
CA THR A 124 40.83 -7.84 -24.64
C THR A 124 40.83 -6.40 -24.16
N GLN A 125 40.21 -6.10 -23.04
CA GLN A 125 40.06 -4.74 -22.55
C GLN A 125 41.31 -4.24 -21.80
N ILE A 126 41.60 -2.96 -21.99
CA ILE A 126 42.60 -2.20 -21.24
C ILE A 126 41.91 -1.35 -20.17
N ARG A 127 40.82 -0.68 -20.54
CA ARG A 127 40.04 0.21 -19.66
C ARG A 127 38.62 0.33 -20.17
N SER A 128 37.66 0.41 -19.27
CA SER A 128 36.28 0.80 -19.57
C SER A 128 35.79 1.78 -18.52
N SER A 129 34.81 2.62 -18.86
CA SER A 129 34.09 3.47 -17.92
C SER A 129 32.65 3.72 -18.38
N ILE A 130 31.74 3.89 -17.43
CA ILE A 130 30.33 4.18 -17.70
C ILE A 130 29.96 5.44 -16.92
N THR A 131 29.23 6.34 -17.58
CA THR A 131 28.75 7.62 -17.07
C THR A 131 27.27 7.79 -17.42
N ASP A 132 26.58 8.76 -16.81
CA ASP A 132 25.18 9.05 -17.11
C ASP A 132 24.97 9.44 -18.60
N ASP A 133 26.02 9.96 -19.24
CA ASP A 133 25.98 10.43 -20.63
C ASP A 133 26.42 9.36 -21.65
N GLY A 134 26.90 8.19 -21.20
CA GLY A 134 27.41 7.12 -22.09
C GLY A 134 28.57 6.32 -21.51
N PHE A 135 29.32 5.62 -22.36
CA PHE A 135 30.44 4.76 -21.96
C PHE A 135 31.69 4.93 -22.82
N GLU A 136 32.85 4.61 -22.23
CA GLU A 136 34.14 4.58 -22.91
C GLU A 136 34.78 3.19 -22.80
N LEU A 137 35.50 2.80 -23.83
CA LEU A 137 36.21 1.52 -23.91
C LEU A 137 37.54 1.70 -24.64
N ILE A 138 38.62 1.23 -24.01
CA ILE A 138 39.92 1.01 -24.63
C ILE A 138 40.18 -0.49 -24.65
N TYR A 139 40.44 -1.03 -25.84
CA TYR A 139 40.56 -2.47 -26.07
C TYR A 139 41.68 -2.78 -27.06
N ARG A 140 42.31 -3.95 -26.91
CA ARG A 140 43.18 -4.55 -27.91
C ARG A 140 42.35 -5.48 -28.80
N CYS A 141 42.55 -5.37 -30.11
CA CYS A 141 41.86 -6.16 -31.13
C CYS A 141 42.90 -6.99 -31.90
N GLN A 142 43.09 -8.25 -31.52
CA GLN A 142 44.05 -9.15 -32.16
C GLN A 142 43.39 -9.88 -33.32
N GLY A 143 44.05 -9.95 -34.48
CA GLY A 143 43.50 -10.63 -35.66
C GLY A 143 42.32 -9.92 -36.33
N CYS A 144 41.96 -8.70 -35.89
CA CYS A 144 40.77 -8.00 -36.38
C CYS A 144 40.94 -7.36 -37.77
N LEU A 145 42.18 -7.13 -38.22
CA LEU A 145 42.45 -6.39 -39.45
C LEU A 145 42.51 -7.28 -40.70
N ALA A 146 42.33 -8.59 -40.55
CA ALA A 146 42.16 -9.54 -41.65
C ALA A 146 41.19 -10.64 -41.22
N TRP A 147 40.26 -11.01 -42.10
CA TRP A 147 39.25 -12.03 -41.81
C TRP A 147 39.03 -12.96 -42.98
N ASP A 148 38.69 -14.21 -42.64
CA ASP A 148 38.17 -15.24 -43.54
C ASP A 148 37.02 -15.93 -42.81
N HIS A 149 35.80 -15.68 -43.26
CA HIS A 149 34.61 -16.23 -42.62
C HIS A 149 33.52 -16.53 -43.65
N ASN A 150 32.98 -17.75 -43.62
CA ASN A 150 31.94 -18.24 -44.53
C ASN A 150 32.24 -18.03 -46.03
N GLY A 151 33.53 -18.11 -46.42
CA GLY A 151 33.98 -17.98 -47.82
C GLY A 151 34.15 -16.53 -48.30
N ALA A 152 33.97 -15.54 -47.42
CA ALA A 152 34.28 -14.15 -47.67
C ALA A 152 35.58 -13.75 -46.96
N THR A 153 36.55 -13.27 -47.76
CA THR A 153 37.86 -12.80 -47.27
C THR A 153 37.96 -11.30 -47.39
N GLY A 154 38.55 -10.65 -46.40
CA GLY A 154 38.78 -9.20 -46.39
C GLY A 154 39.91 -8.80 -45.46
N LYS A 155 40.42 -7.58 -45.65
CA LYS A 155 41.42 -6.98 -44.77
C LYS A 155 41.29 -5.46 -44.74
N ALA A 156 41.62 -4.86 -43.61
CA ALA A 156 41.90 -3.44 -43.50
C ALA A 156 43.36 -3.17 -43.91
N VAL A 157 43.61 -2.09 -44.65
CA VAL A 157 44.94 -1.79 -45.21
C VAL A 157 45.51 -0.54 -44.54
N THR A 158 46.39 -0.72 -43.55
CA THR A 158 47.00 0.39 -42.80
C THR A 158 48.15 1.07 -43.55
N SER A 159 48.92 0.29 -44.34
CA SER A 159 50.10 0.75 -45.07
C SER A 159 49.84 1.81 -46.16
N THR A 160 48.57 2.10 -46.45
CA THR A 160 48.17 3.16 -47.39
C THR A 160 47.90 4.52 -46.69
N GLY A 161 48.28 4.64 -45.42
CA GLY A 161 48.07 5.84 -44.60
C GLY A 161 46.59 6.13 -44.33
N GLY A 162 45.74 5.10 -44.32
CA GLY A 162 44.34 5.27 -43.97
C GLY A 162 43.50 3.99 -44.08
N MET A 163 42.54 3.85 -43.17
CA MET A 163 41.64 2.69 -43.06
C MET A 163 40.22 3.05 -43.47
N MET A 164 39.53 2.13 -44.15
CA MET A 164 38.08 2.24 -44.34
C MET A 164 37.38 1.77 -43.07
N LEU A 165 36.58 2.65 -42.48
CA LEU A 165 35.90 2.38 -41.21
C LEU A 165 34.44 2.79 -41.33
N GLY A 166 33.59 2.00 -40.68
CA GLY A 166 32.17 2.27 -40.55
C GLY A 166 31.83 2.33 -39.07
N TRP A 167 30.86 3.16 -38.71
CA TRP A 167 30.35 3.21 -37.35
C TRP A 167 28.82 3.21 -37.36
N ALA A 168 28.26 2.71 -36.27
CA ALA A 168 26.83 2.67 -36.01
C ALA A 168 26.56 3.04 -34.54
N LEU A 169 25.42 3.67 -34.29
CA LEU A 169 24.92 3.98 -32.95
C LEU A 169 23.43 3.60 -32.89
N GLY A 170 23.07 2.73 -31.96
CA GLY A 170 21.70 2.40 -31.61
C GLY A 170 21.33 3.03 -30.28
N ALA A 171 20.17 3.67 -30.20
CA ALA A 171 19.69 4.28 -28.96
C ALA A 171 19.18 3.24 -27.96
N ASP A 172 18.57 2.16 -28.45
CA ASP A 172 18.09 1.05 -27.63
C ASP A 172 19.24 0.10 -27.27
N SER A 173 19.27 -0.36 -26.02
CA SER A 173 20.23 -1.40 -25.61
C SER A 173 19.91 -2.73 -26.30
N PRO A 174 20.91 -3.61 -26.55
CA PRO A 174 20.66 -4.95 -27.08
C PRO A 174 19.73 -5.76 -26.15
N THR A 175 19.00 -6.74 -26.67
CA THR A 175 18.34 -7.75 -25.82
C THR A 175 19.31 -8.92 -25.54
N ASN A 176 19.12 -9.65 -24.45
CA ASN A 176 20.10 -10.62 -23.90
C ASN A 176 21.43 -9.94 -23.53
N LEU A 177 21.34 -8.85 -22.75
CA LEU A 177 22.49 -8.00 -22.40
C LEU A 177 23.61 -8.77 -21.72
N GLU A 178 23.25 -9.78 -20.94
CA GLU A 178 24.16 -10.67 -20.24
C GLU A 178 25.01 -11.52 -21.18
N CYS A 179 24.55 -11.80 -22.41
CA CYS A 179 25.21 -12.69 -23.36
C CYS A 179 25.56 -12.00 -24.69
N PRO A 180 26.78 -11.43 -24.83
CA PRO A 180 27.22 -10.75 -26.06
C PRO A 180 27.14 -11.63 -27.31
N GLN A 181 27.32 -12.95 -27.17
CA GLN A 181 27.28 -13.91 -28.27
C GLN A 181 25.85 -14.19 -28.79
N ASN A 182 24.82 -13.91 -28.00
CA ASN A 182 23.41 -14.06 -28.38
C ASN A 182 22.66 -12.72 -28.29
N MET A 183 23.40 -11.61 -28.29
CA MET A 183 22.80 -10.29 -28.25
C MET A 183 21.95 -10.09 -29.51
N VAL A 184 20.78 -9.45 -29.35
CA VAL A 184 19.95 -9.03 -30.49
C VAL A 184 19.81 -7.53 -30.47
N VAL A 185 20.16 -6.89 -31.58
CA VAL A 185 20.03 -5.44 -31.76
C VAL A 185 19.00 -5.12 -32.83
N VAL A 186 18.22 -4.08 -32.58
CA VAL A 186 17.43 -3.43 -33.63
C VAL A 186 18.35 -2.60 -34.53
N GLN A 187 17.85 -2.21 -35.71
CA GLN A 187 18.63 -1.41 -36.65
C GLN A 187 19.10 -0.10 -36.01
N HIS A 188 20.40 0.19 -36.13
CA HIS A 188 21.02 1.42 -35.61
C HIS A 188 20.36 2.70 -36.19
N GLU A 189 20.19 3.72 -35.35
CA GLU A 189 19.55 4.99 -35.72
C GLU A 189 20.48 5.89 -36.55
N SER A 190 21.76 5.87 -36.22
CA SER A 190 22.80 6.66 -36.87
C SER A 190 23.94 5.78 -37.35
N GLN A 191 24.46 6.06 -38.54
CA GLN A 191 25.56 5.31 -39.13
C GLN A 191 26.32 6.15 -40.15
N TRP A 192 27.59 5.83 -40.38
CA TRP A 192 28.34 6.40 -41.50
C TRP A 192 29.53 5.52 -41.90
N ILE A 193 30.04 5.74 -43.11
CA ILE A 193 31.27 5.12 -43.64
C ILE A 193 32.23 6.21 -44.08
N PHE A 194 33.50 6.10 -43.72
CA PHE A 194 34.52 7.06 -44.09
C PHE A 194 35.90 6.38 -44.19
N ARG A 195 36.88 7.10 -44.75
CA ARG A 195 38.28 6.68 -44.75
C ARG A 195 39.03 7.47 -43.68
N GLY A 196 39.36 6.85 -42.54
CA GLY A 196 40.20 7.46 -41.52
C GLY A 196 41.62 7.63 -42.05
N THR A 197 42.14 8.86 -42.07
CA THR A 197 43.54 9.10 -42.47
C THR A 197 44.44 8.82 -41.29
N LEU A 198 45.39 7.90 -41.41
CA LEU A 198 46.35 7.60 -40.34
C LEU A 198 47.53 8.58 -40.42
N THR A 199 47.90 9.17 -39.30
CA THR A 199 49.04 10.09 -39.15
C THR A 199 50.19 9.43 -38.41
N GLU A 200 51.26 10.18 -38.19
CA GLU A 200 52.39 9.72 -37.38
C GLU A 200 52.02 9.40 -35.92
N ASN A 201 50.87 9.88 -35.42
CA ASN A 201 50.40 9.56 -34.06
C ASN A 201 49.61 8.26 -33.98
N ALA A 202 49.22 7.66 -35.12
CA ALA A 202 48.57 6.36 -35.12
C ALA A 202 49.54 5.21 -34.83
N VAL A 203 50.85 5.45 -34.88
CA VAL A 203 51.91 4.46 -34.65
C VAL A 203 52.85 4.95 -33.56
N ASP A 204 53.30 4.05 -32.67
CA ASP A 204 54.24 4.40 -31.61
C ASP A 204 55.17 3.23 -31.29
N GLU A 205 56.40 3.53 -30.89
CA GLU A 205 57.39 2.53 -30.42
C GLU A 205 56.93 1.89 -29.09
N ALA A 206 56.09 2.58 -28.31
CA ALA A 206 55.50 2.08 -27.07
C ALA A 206 54.30 1.15 -27.30
N TYR A 207 53.89 0.87 -28.55
CA TYR A 207 52.69 0.06 -28.85
C TYR A 207 52.69 -1.29 -28.11
N GLU A 208 53.81 -2.01 -28.09
CA GLU A 208 53.92 -3.31 -27.41
C GLU A 208 53.75 -3.17 -25.88
N GLU A 209 54.22 -2.06 -25.29
CA GLU A 209 54.01 -1.76 -23.87
C GLU A 209 52.54 -1.46 -23.57
N TRP A 210 51.86 -0.73 -24.46
CA TRP A 210 50.43 -0.45 -24.38
C TRP A 210 49.58 -1.71 -24.56
N ALA A 211 49.91 -2.55 -25.54
CA ALA A 211 49.21 -3.79 -25.81
C ALA A 211 49.30 -4.78 -24.63
N ALA A 212 50.40 -4.74 -23.87
CA ALA A 212 50.57 -5.52 -22.65
C ALA A 212 49.65 -5.08 -21.49
N LEU A 213 49.02 -3.91 -21.56
CA LEU A 213 48.01 -3.47 -20.59
C LEU A 213 46.67 -4.23 -20.75
N ALA A 214 46.44 -4.85 -21.90
CA ALA A 214 45.21 -5.58 -22.21
C ALA A 214 45.17 -6.91 -21.45
N THR A 215 44.68 -6.85 -20.21
CA THR A 215 44.66 -7.97 -19.26
C THR A 215 43.26 -8.34 -18.81
N ASN A 216 42.26 -7.51 -19.10
CA ASN A 216 40.89 -7.73 -18.66
C ASN A 216 40.05 -8.37 -19.78
N VAL A 217 39.47 -9.53 -19.49
CA VAL A 217 38.47 -10.17 -20.34
C VAL A 217 37.15 -10.11 -19.59
N VAL A 218 36.21 -9.30 -20.10
CA VAL A 218 34.86 -9.23 -19.55
C VAL A 218 34.03 -10.30 -20.25
N GLU A 219 33.83 -11.43 -19.59
CA GLU A 219 32.98 -12.51 -20.09
C GLU A 219 31.51 -12.20 -19.79
N GLY A 220 30.65 -12.33 -20.79
CA GLY A 220 29.21 -12.31 -20.59
C GLY A 220 28.69 -13.66 -20.09
N ASP A 221 27.60 -13.64 -19.34
CA ASP A 221 26.87 -14.84 -18.92
C ASP A 221 25.93 -15.31 -20.04
N CYS A 222 26.41 -16.30 -20.81
CA CYS A 222 25.67 -16.92 -21.90
C CYS A 222 24.94 -18.21 -21.53
N GLY A 223 24.65 -18.42 -20.23
CA GLY A 223 24.03 -19.63 -19.67
C GLY A 223 23.27 -20.51 -20.66
N GLY A 224 23.81 -21.71 -20.94
CA GLY A 224 23.19 -22.67 -21.85
C GLY A 224 23.56 -24.12 -21.57
N GLY A 225 22.61 -24.87 -20.99
CA GLY A 225 22.48 -26.32 -21.24
C GLY A 225 22.73 -27.31 -20.10
N SER A 226 21.99 -27.26 -18.98
CA SER A 226 21.34 -28.44 -18.35
C SER A 226 20.68 -28.07 -17.01
N ASP A 227 19.39 -28.42 -16.92
CA ASP A 227 18.46 -28.29 -15.78
C ASP A 227 18.06 -26.87 -15.31
N PRO A 228 16.77 -26.62 -15.03
CA PRO A 228 16.29 -25.34 -14.56
C PRO A 228 16.61 -25.16 -13.07
N ASP A 229 17.59 -24.30 -12.76
CA ASP A 229 17.67 -23.65 -11.46
C ASP A 229 16.69 -22.45 -11.47
N PRO A 230 15.73 -22.35 -10.53
CA PRO A 230 14.64 -21.37 -10.60
C PRO A 230 15.03 -19.95 -10.17
N THR A 231 16.28 -19.52 -10.34
CA THR A 231 16.78 -18.27 -9.71
C THR A 231 17.32 -17.18 -10.64
N THR A 232 17.35 -17.33 -11.96
CA THR A 232 17.80 -16.26 -12.86
C THR A 232 16.65 -15.57 -13.59
N THR A 233 16.39 -14.34 -13.15
CA THR A 233 15.48 -13.36 -13.75
C THR A 233 15.98 -12.91 -15.12
N THR A 234 15.46 -13.52 -16.20
CA THR A 234 15.52 -12.92 -17.53
C THR A 234 14.50 -11.78 -17.61
N ALA A 235 15.00 -10.55 -17.62
CA ALA A 235 14.20 -9.35 -17.86
C ALA A 235 13.64 -9.40 -19.29
N LEU A 236 12.34 -9.14 -19.44
CA LEU A 236 11.70 -8.97 -20.75
C LEU A 236 12.13 -7.63 -21.38
N PRO A 237 12.14 -7.50 -22.72
CA PRO A 237 12.57 -6.28 -23.39
C PRO A 237 11.61 -5.12 -23.03
N THR A 238 12.16 -4.06 -22.45
CA THR A 238 11.43 -2.80 -22.23
C THR A 238 11.38 -2.01 -23.53
N GLY A 239 10.36 -2.24 -24.35
CA GLY A 239 9.94 -1.23 -25.33
C GLY A 239 9.52 0.04 -24.58
N THR A 240 9.83 1.22 -25.12
CA THR A 240 9.36 2.51 -24.57
C THR A 240 7.84 2.49 -24.46
N GLY A 241 7.30 2.45 -23.23
CA GLY A 241 5.86 2.32 -22.99
C GLY A 241 5.05 3.46 -23.59
N ILE A 242 3.77 3.20 -23.88
CA ILE A 242 2.83 4.24 -24.31
C ILE A 242 2.69 5.26 -23.16
N PRO A 243 3.05 6.54 -23.35
CA PRO A 243 2.90 7.52 -22.28
C PRO A 243 1.42 7.66 -21.90
N VAL A 244 1.14 7.68 -20.59
CA VAL A 244 -0.23 7.94 -20.09
C VAL A 244 -0.77 9.26 -20.68
N PRO A 245 -2.00 9.28 -21.24
CA PRO A 245 -2.56 10.52 -21.80
C PRO A 245 -2.71 11.62 -20.73
N THR A 246 -2.33 12.86 -21.06
CA THR A 246 -2.26 13.98 -20.09
C THR A 246 -3.59 14.36 -19.45
N ASP A 247 -4.71 14.08 -20.13
CA ASP A 247 -6.06 14.41 -19.65
C ASP A 247 -6.81 13.17 -19.10
N ALA A 248 -6.11 12.05 -18.88
CA ALA A 248 -6.70 10.81 -18.40
C ALA A 248 -6.96 10.87 -16.89
N SER A 249 -8.20 11.22 -16.51
CA SER A 249 -8.72 11.02 -15.15
C SER A 249 -9.88 10.02 -15.14
N TYR A 250 -10.01 9.27 -14.04
CA TYR A 250 -11.05 8.26 -13.85
C TYR A 250 -11.71 8.33 -12.47
N ASP A 251 -13.01 8.07 -12.42
CA ASP A 251 -13.74 7.97 -11.15
C ASP A 251 -13.33 6.72 -10.39
N TYR A 252 -13.06 5.63 -11.12
CA TYR A 252 -12.55 4.39 -10.56
C TYR A 252 -11.41 3.85 -11.41
N ILE A 253 -10.31 3.51 -10.75
CA ILE A 253 -9.24 2.70 -11.35
C ILE A 253 -9.26 1.34 -10.67
N VAL A 254 -9.54 0.29 -11.43
CA VAL A 254 -9.52 -1.11 -10.99
C VAL A 254 -8.21 -1.74 -11.45
N VAL A 255 -7.43 -2.27 -10.50
CA VAL A 255 -6.10 -2.83 -10.76
C VAL A 255 -6.16 -4.36 -10.71
N GLY A 256 -6.04 -5.02 -11.85
CA GLY A 256 -6.08 -6.46 -12.04
C GLY A 256 -7.42 -6.95 -12.62
N GLY A 257 -7.37 -7.58 -13.79
CA GLY A 257 -8.52 -8.13 -14.52
C GLY A 257 -8.85 -9.58 -14.14
N GLY A 258 -8.78 -9.93 -12.86
CA GLY A 258 -9.08 -11.28 -12.35
C GLY A 258 -10.53 -11.47 -11.87
N ALA A 259 -10.76 -12.53 -11.07
CA ALA A 259 -12.07 -12.85 -10.49
C ALA A 259 -12.67 -11.73 -9.62
N GLY A 260 -11.86 -10.87 -9.00
CA GLY A 260 -12.35 -9.71 -8.27
C GLY A 260 -12.58 -8.49 -9.17
N GLY A 261 -11.63 -8.21 -10.06
CA GLY A 261 -11.60 -6.95 -10.81
C GLY A 261 -12.59 -6.87 -11.97
N LEU A 262 -12.83 -7.97 -12.69
CA LEU A 262 -13.77 -7.96 -13.82
C LEU A 262 -15.21 -7.62 -13.37
N PRO A 263 -15.80 -8.25 -12.33
CA PRO A 263 -17.10 -7.82 -11.82
C PRO A 263 -17.08 -6.40 -11.27
N MET A 264 -16.02 -6.00 -10.54
CA MET A 264 -15.92 -4.64 -10.02
C MET A 264 -16.00 -3.60 -11.14
N ALA A 265 -15.21 -3.77 -12.20
CA ALA A 265 -15.20 -2.83 -13.31
C ALA A 265 -16.54 -2.80 -14.08
N ASP A 266 -17.18 -3.95 -14.27
CA ASP A 266 -18.52 -4.03 -14.86
C ASP A 266 -19.56 -3.29 -14.03
N ARG A 267 -19.65 -3.57 -12.73
CA ARG A 267 -20.68 -2.98 -11.85
C ARG A 267 -20.48 -1.47 -11.66
N LEU A 268 -19.23 -1.01 -11.55
CA LEU A 268 -18.92 0.41 -11.42
C LEU A 268 -19.22 1.18 -12.72
N SER A 269 -18.89 0.60 -13.88
CA SER A 269 -19.20 1.22 -15.17
C SER A 269 -20.71 1.18 -15.50
N GLU A 270 -21.42 0.13 -15.06
CA GLU A 270 -22.88 0.04 -15.15
C GLU A 270 -23.58 1.16 -14.37
N ALA A 271 -23.02 1.59 -13.24
CA ALA A 271 -23.51 2.72 -12.47
C ALA A 271 -23.24 4.09 -13.13
N GLY A 272 -22.57 4.13 -14.28
CA GLY A 272 -22.33 5.34 -15.07
C GLY A 272 -21.03 6.09 -14.75
N HIS A 273 -20.16 5.53 -13.91
CA HIS A 273 -18.86 6.11 -13.57
C HIS A 273 -17.84 5.89 -14.68
N LYS A 274 -16.86 6.79 -14.83
CA LYS A 274 -15.73 6.57 -15.73
C LYS A 274 -14.73 5.60 -15.09
N VAL A 275 -14.58 4.40 -15.65
CA VAL A 275 -13.80 3.31 -15.06
C VAL A 275 -12.64 2.93 -15.97
N LEU A 276 -11.44 2.81 -15.39
CA LEU A 276 -10.28 2.20 -16.03
C LEU A 276 -9.98 0.85 -15.37
N LEU A 277 -9.88 -0.21 -16.16
CA LEU A 277 -9.29 -1.48 -15.75
C LEU A 277 -7.84 -1.56 -16.23
N ILE A 278 -6.89 -1.76 -15.31
CA ILE A 278 -5.47 -1.95 -15.63
C ILE A 278 -5.08 -3.39 -15.34
N GLU A 279 -4.61 -4.12 -16.35
CA GLU A 279 -4.14 -5.50 -16.26
C GLU A 279 -2.64 -5.59 -16.58
N LYS A 280 -1.90 -6.30 -15.73
CA LYS A 280 -0.45 -6.48 -15.86
C LYS A 280 -0.10 -7.24 -17.13
N GLY A 281 -0.81 -8.33 -17.41
CA GLY A 281 -0.49 -9.23 -18.51
C GLY A 281 -1.19 -8.93 -19.83
N PRO A 282 -0.91 -9.74 -20.87
CA PRO A 282 -1.57 -9.66 -22.16
C PRO A 282 -3.02 -10.15 -22.09
N VAL A 283 -3.75 -9.96 -23.19
CA VAL A 283 -5.06 -10.58 -23.43
C VAL A 283 -4.96 -12.11 -23.46
N SER A 284 -6.04 -12.80 -23.08
CA SER A 284 -6.07 -14.26 -22.92
C SER A 284 -6.89 -14.95 -24.00
N THR A 285 -8.22 -14.94 -23.87
CA THR A 285 -9.16 -15.61 -24.77
C THR A 285 -9.29 -14.91 -26.12
N GLY A 286 -9.71 -15.65 -27.13
CA GLY A 286 -9.75 -15.15 -28.51
C GLY A 286 -10.74 -14.02 -28.73
N GLU A 287 -11.85 -13.97 -27.99
CA GLU A 287 -12.80 -12.85 -28.01
C GLU A 287 -12.12 -11.49 -27.74
N TRP A 288 -11.06 -11.49 -26.91
CA TRP A 288 -10.30 -10.29 -26.54
C TRP A 288 -9.02 -10.12 -27.38
N GLY A 289 -8.87 -10.86 -28.48
CA GLY A 289 -7.70 -10.80 -29.35
C GLY A 289 -6.50 -11.59 -28.85
N GLY A 290 -6.72 -12.60 -28.01
CA GLY A 290 -5.67 -13.54 -27.62
C GLY A 290 -5.14 -14.36 -28.79
N GLU A 291 -3.82 -14.55 -28.85
CA GLU A 291 -3.16 -15.24 -29.96
C GLU A 291 -2.45 -16.54 -29.56
N ARG A 292 -2.30 -16.82 -28.26
CA ARG A 292 -1.62 -18.03 -27.79
C ARG A 292 -2.47 -19.27 -28.04
N LYS A 293 -2.11 -20.07 -29.03
CA LYS A 293 -2.84 -21.27 -29.42
C LYS A 293 -1.89 -22.35 -29.98
N PRO A 294 -2.25 -23.65 -29.88
CA PRO A 294 -1.59 -24.71 -30.63
C PRO A 294 -1.94 -24.66 -32.12
N GLU A 295 -1.12 -25.30 -32.96
CA GLU A 295 -1.25 -25.26 -34.42
C GLU A 295 -2.64 -25.72 -34.92
N TRP A 296 -3.27 -26.67 -34.24
CA TRP A 296 -4.57 -27.19 -34.65
C TRP A 296 -5.75 -26.22 -34.42
N LEU A 297 -5.53 -25.13 -33.66
CA LEU A 297 -6.49 -24.02 -33.51
C LEU A 297 -6.22 -22.87 -34.50
N GLU A 298 -5.19 -22.95 -35.34
CA GLU A 298 -4.90 -21.93 -36.33
C GLU A 298 -6.06 -21.74 -37.32
N GLY A 299 -6.33 -20.48 -37.66
CA GLY A 299 -7.48 -20.11 -38.48
C GLY A 299 -8.84 -20.11 -37.75
N THR A 300 -8.85 -20.38 -36.44
CA THR A 300 -10.02 -20.18 -35.57
C THR A 300 -9.84 -18.97 -34.65
N ASP A 301 -10.95 -18.46 -34.12
CA ASP A 301 -10.96 -17.42 -33.09
C ASP A 301 -10.73 -17.98 -31.68
N LEU A 302 -10.29 -19.25 -31.53
CA LEU A 302 -10.02 -19.88 -30.24
C LEU A 302 -8.55 -19.76 -29.84
N THR A 303 -8.31 -19.83 -28.54
CA THR A 303 -6.98 -19.88 -27.92
C THR A 303 -6.84 -21.08 -26.99
N ARG A 304 -5.62 -21.30 -26.48
CA ARG A 304 -5.39 -22.31 -25.43
C ARG A 304 -6.20 -22.06 -24.14
N PHE A 305 -6.70 -20.83 -23.95
CA PHE A 305 -7.49 -20.47 -22.77
C PHE A 305 -8.98 -20.70 -23.01
N ASP A 306 -9.45 -20.76 -24.26
CA ASP A 306 -10.87 -20.98 -24.56
C ASP A 306 -11.27 -22.45 -24.40
N VAL A 307 -10.38 -23.36 -24.80
CA VAL A 307 -10.64 -24.81 -24.83
C VAL A 307 -10.46 -25.43 -23.44
N PRO A 308 -11.53 -25.97 -22.80
CA PRO A 308 -11.43 -26.58 -21.48
C PRO A 308 -10.39 -27.70 -21.39
N GLY A 309 -10.31 -28.56 -22.41
CA GLY A 309 -9.36 -29.66 -22.48
C GLY A 309 -7.89 -29.25 -22.55
N LEU A 310 -7.58 -27.96 -22.77
CA LEU A 310 -6.21 -27.45 -22.79
C LEU A 310 -5.78 -26.81 -21.46
N CYS A 311 -6.64 -26.79 -20.43
CA CYS A 311 -6.34 -26.05 -19.21
C CYS A 311 -5.10 -26.54 -18.45
N ASN A 312 -4.77 -27.84 -18.53
CA ASN A 312 -3.63 -28.43 -17.82
C ASN A 312 -2.28 -28.06 -18.46
N GLN A 313 -2.27 -27.53 -19.68
CA GLN A 313 -1.04 -27.10 -20.37
C GLN A 313 -0.29 -26.03 -19.57
N ILE A 314 -0.96 -25.28 -18.69
CA ILE A 314 -0.31 -24.32 -17.80
C ILE A 314 0.77 -24.95 -16.91
N TRP A 315 0.69 -26.25 -16.60
CA TRP A 315 1.68 -26.94 -15.78
C TRP A 315 2.90 -27.42 -16.58
N ALA A 316 2.75 -27.65 -17.89
CA ALA A 316 3.85 -27.99 -18.78
C ALA A 316 4.55 -26.73 -19.33
N ASP A 317 3.77 -25.73 -19.74
CA ASP A 317 4.26 -24.46 -20.24
C ASP A 317 3.43 -23.29 -19.67
N SER A 318 4.07 -22.55 -18.76
CA SER A 318 3.53 -21.33 -18.15
C SER A 318 4.30 -20.06 -18.55
N SER A 319 5.23 -20.15 -19.50
CA SER A 319 6.17 -19.06 -19.79
C SER A 319 5.44 -17.84 -20.34
N GLY A 320 5.58 -16.70 -19.64
CA GLY A 320 4.89 -15.45 -19.98
C GLY A 320 3.37 -15.48 -19.78
N ILE A 321 2.85 -16.50 -19.07
CA ILE A 321 1.45 -16.60 -18.64
C ILE A 321 1.39 -16.48 -17.11
N ALA A 322 2.25 -17.24 -16.40
CA ALA A 322 2.34 -17.15 -14.96
C ALA A 322 3.04 -15.87 -14.50
N CYS A 323 2.62 -15.36 -13.36
CA CYS A 323 3.27 -14.24 -12.68
C CYS A 323 4.70 -14.62 -12.27
N ARG A 324 5.66 -13.76 -12.58
CA ARG A 324 7.09 -13.98 -12.29
C ARG A 324 7.56 -13.38 -10.97
N ASP A 325 6.72 -12.59 -10.33
CA ASP A 325 7.03 -11.85 -9.10
C ASP A 325 6.42 -12.45 -7.84
N THR A 326 6.10 -13.74 -7.89
CA THR A 326 5.68 -14.56 -6.76
C THR A 326 6.33 -15.95 -6.86
N ASP A 327 6.57 -16.59 -5.72
CA ASP A 327 7.01 -17.99 -5.64
C ASP A 327 5.88 -19.01 -5.85
N GLN A 328 4.64 -18.55 -6.08
CA GLN A 328 3.46 -19.38 -6.29
C GLN A 328 2.89 -19.28 -7.72
N MET A 329 2.06 -20.25 -8.11
CA MET A 329 1.33 -20.18 -9.37
C MET A 329 0.19 -19.15 -9.30
N ALA A 330 0.23 -18.15 -10.18
CA ALA A 330 -0.84 -17.19 -10.43
C ALA A 330 -0.80 -16.76 -11.91
N GLY A 331 -1.96 -16.56 -12.52
CA GLY A 331 -2.04 -16.07 -13.91
C GLY A 331 -1.86 -14.56 -13.99
N CYS A 332 -0.89 -14.10 -14.77
CA CYS A 332 -0.64 -12.69 -15.11
C CYS A 332 -1.01 -12.44 -16.57
N LEU A 333 -2.32 -12.42 -16.82
CA LEU A 333 -2.99 -12.16 -18.10
C LEU A 333 -4.44 -11.78 -17.81
N LEU A 334 -5.14 -11.20 -18.79
CA LEU A 334 -6.55 -10.84 -18.65
C LEU A 334 -7.40 -12.05 -18.23
N GLY A 335 -8.19 -11.91 -17.16
CA GLY A 335 -8.90 -13.01 -16.50
C GLY A 335 -8.16 -13.62 -15.31
N GLY A 336 -6.86 -13.37 -15.16
CA GLY A 336 -6.01 -13.86 -14.09
C GLY A 336 -6.15 -15.37 -13.89
N GLY A 337 -6.39 -15.79 -12.64
CA GLY A 337 -6.64 -17.20 -12.31
C GLY A 337 -7.81 -17.84 -13.06
N THR A 338 -8.83 -17.07 -13.46
CA THR A 338 -9.98 -17.63 -14.20
C THR A 338 -9.65 -18.01 -15.63
N ALA A 339 -8.61 -17.42 -16.22
CA ALA A 339 -8.12 -17.77 -17.55
C ALA A 339 -7.34 -19.11 -17.57
N ILE A 340 -6.75 -19.52 -16.43
CA ILE A 340 -5.83 -20.66 -16.36
C ILE A 340 -6.31 -21.81 -15.47
N ASN A 341 -7.32 -21.60 -14.62
CA ASN A 341 -7.83 -22.65 -13.73
C ASN A 341 -8.61 -23.73 -14.49
N ALA A 342 -9.02 -24.79 -13.78
CA ALA A 342 -9.87 -25.85 -14.33
C ALA A 342 -11.35 -25.44 -14.53
N GLY A 343 -11.75 -24.22 -14.14
CA GLY A 343 -13.11 -23.72 -14.33
C GLY A 343 -14.17 -24.24 -13.35
N LEU A 344 -13.84 -25.03 -12.32
CA LEU A 344 -14.81 -25.48 -11.30
C LEU A 344 -15.54 -24.30 -10.64
N PHE A 345 -16.87 -24.40 -10.53
CA PHE A 345 -17.74 -23.25 -10.22
C PHE A 345 -18.93 -23.59 -9.32
N TRP A 346 -18.84 -23.24 -8.04
CA TRP A 346 -19.71 -23.76 -6.99
C TRP A 346 -20.73 -22.73 -6.49
N ARG A 347 -22.02 -23.10 -6.40
CA ARG A 347 -22.96 -22.31 -5.59
C ARG A 347 -22.49 -22.32 -4.12
N PRO A 348 -22.34 -21.14 -3.48
CA PRO A 348 -21.83 -21.07 -2.12
C PRO A 348 -22.65 -21.85 -1.08
N LYS A 349 -21.95 -22.55 -0.18
CA LYS A 349 -22.53 -23.09 1.06
C LYS A 349 -22.73 -21.95 2.06
N ALA A 350 -23.96 -21.75 2.53
CA ALA A 350 -24.29 -20.66 3.47
C ALA A 350 -23.44 -20.67 4.75
N ALA A 351 -23.06 -21.86 5.22
CA ALA A 351 -22.22 -22.04 6.40
C ALA A 351 -20.82 -21.42 6.26
N ASP A 352 -20.28 -21.29 5.05
CA ASP A 352 -18.95 -20.70 4.82
C ASP A 352 -18.96 -19.20 5.09
N TRP A 353 -19.96 -18.48 4.57
CA TRP A 353 -20.21 -17.07 4.88
C TRP A 353 -20.47 -16.88 6.37
N ASN A 354 -21.32 -17.74 6.93
CA ASN A 354 -21.72 -17.62 8.33
C ASN A 354 -20.59 -17.90 9.32
N TYR A 355 -19.61 -18.73 8.94
CA TYR A 355 -18.47 -19.06 9.78
C TYR A 355 -17.37 -18.00 9.71
N ASN A 356 -16.91 -17.64 8.51
CA ASN A 356 -15.72 -16.80 8.34
C ASN A 356 -16.01 -15.29 8.36
N PHE A 357 -17.13 -14.85 7.79
CA PHE A 357 -17.33 -13.44 7.51
C PHE A 357 -18.05 -12.70 8.66
N PRO A 358 -17.82 -11.39 8.86
CA PRO A 358 -18.53 -10.59 9.86
C PRO A 358 -20.00 -10.33 9.48
N GLU A 359 -20.79 -9.78 10.41
CA GLU A 359 -22.13 -9.25 10.10
C GLU A 359 -22.10 -8.24 8.95
N GLY A 360 -23.09 -8.29 8.06
CA GLY A 360 -23.12 -7.53 6.80
C GLY A 360 -22.48 -8.29 5.62
N TRP A 361 -21.89 -9.45 5.88
CA TRP A 361 -21.28 -10.38 4.93
C TRP A 361 -21.67 -11.84 5.23
N LYS A 362 -22.75 -12.06 5.98
CA LYS A 362 -23.30 -13.39 6.26
C LYS A 362 -24.10 -13.88 5.04
N ALA A 363 -24.53 -15.14 5.07
CA ALA A 363 -25.22 -15.74 3.92
C ALA A 363 -26.44 -14.92 3.46
N ASP A 364 -27.26 -14.42 4.40
CA ASP A 364 -28.43 -13.60 4.10
C ASP A 364 -28.04 -12.26 3.44
N ASP A 365 -26.89 -11.69 3.84
CA ASP A 365 -26.39 -10.43 3.27
C ASP A 365 -25.89 -10.62 1.83
N LEU A 366 -25.33 -11.80 1.51
CA LEU A 366 -24.71 -12.13 0.23
C LEU A 366 -25.66 -12.80 -0.77
N ALA A 367 -26.84 -13.24 -0.35
CA ALA A 367 -27.78 -13.99 -1.18
C ALA A 367 -28.15 -13.28 -2.49
N ALA A 368 -28.33 -11.95 -2.46
CA ALA A 368 -28.64 -11.16 -3.65
C ALA A 368 -27.44 -11.07 -4.63
N ALA A 369 -26.23 -10.95 -4.09
CA ALA A 369 -24.99 -10.95 -4.86
C ALA A 369 -24.74 -12.31 -5.51
N GLU A 370 -24.95 -13.39 -4.76
CA GLU A 370 -24.86 -14.76 -5.26
C GLU A 370 -25.84 -14.94 -6.44
N GLU A 371 -27.09 -14.52 -6.31
CA GLU A 371 -28.07 -14.69 -7.38
C GLU A 371 -27.70 -13.91 -8.65
N ARG A 372 -27.09 -12.73 -8.53
CA ARG A 372 -26.56 -11.99 -9.69
C ARG A 372 -25.42 -12.73 -10.38
N VAL A 373 -24.49 -13.29 -9.60
CA VAL A 373 -23.39 -14.11 -10.13
C VAL A 373 -23.96 -15.30 -10.91
N PHE A 374 -24.88 -16.06 -10.31
CA PHE A 374 -25.43 -17.26 -10.95
C PHE A 374 -26.46 -16.95 -12.05
N SER A 375 -27.03 -15.76 -12.09
CA SER A 375 -27.79 -15.30 -13.26
C SER A 375 -26.89 -15.01 -14.46
N ARG A 376 -25.63 -14.59 -14.25
CA ARG A 376 -24.66 -14.31 -15.32
C ARG A 376 -23.86 -15.55 -15.71
N ILE A 377 -23.48 -16.36 -14.73
CA ILE A 377 -22.71 -17.61 -14.89
C ILE A 377 -23.49 -18.72 -14.16
N PRO A 378 -24.44 -19.40 -14.83
CA PRO A 378 -25.31 -20.40 -14.19
C PRO A 378 -24.58 -21.62 -13.62
N GLY A 379 -23.38 -21.88 -14.12
CA GLY A 379 -22.67 -23.14 -13.91
C GLY A 379 -23.19 -24.23 -14.85
N ASN A 380 -22.28 -25.10 -15.30
CA ASN A 380 -22.58 -26.16 -16.25
C ASN A 380 -21.99 -27.50 -15.75
N ARG A 381 -22.83 -28.53 -15.67
CA ARG A 381 -22.42 -29.91 -15.33
C ARG A 381 -22.31 -30.82 -16.55
N PHE A 382 -22.75 -30.36 -17.72
CA PHE A 382 -22.75 -31.06 -19.00
C PHE A 382 -22.13 -30.11 -20.04
N PRO A 383 -20.81 -29.94 -20.01
CA PRO A 383 -20.16 -28.87 -20.77
C PRO A 383 -20.15 -29.13 -22.28
N SER A 384 -20.24 -30.38 -22.72
CA SER A 384 -20.44 -30.73 -24.13
C SER A 384 -21.84 -30.30 -24.59
N THR A 385 -21.94 -29.68 -25.76
CA THR A 385 -23.21 -29.10 -26.26
C THR A 385 -24.28 -30.14 -26.62
N ASP A 386 -23.89 -31.41 -26.79
CA ASP A 386 -24.80 -32.55 -26.97
C ASP A 386 -25.47 -33.01 -25.67
N GLY A 387 -25.09 -32.44 -24.52
CA GLY A 387 -25.62 -32.79 -23.20
C GLY A 387 -25.03 -34.07 -22.60
N GLU A 388 -24.00 -34.64 -23.21
CA GLU A 388 -23.34 -35.86 -22.75
C GLU A 388 -22.07 -35.56 -21.94
N ARG A 389 -21.56 -36.59 -21.27
CA ARG A 389 -20.23 -36.60 -20.64
C ARG A 389 -19.36 -37.68 -21.28
N TYR A 390 -18.07 -37.39 -21.39
CA TYR A 390 -17.11 -38.24 -22.06
C TYR A 390 -16.13 -38.84 -21.06
N LEU A 391 -15.78 -40.11 -21.30
CA LEU A 391 -14.84 -40.90 -20.51
C LEU A 391 -15.18 -41.00 -19.01
N ASP A 392 -16.47 -41.19 -18.71
CA ASP A 392 -17.02 -41.16 -17.35
C ASP A 392 -16.72 -42.44 -16.52
N GLN A 393 -15.94 -43.38 -17.04
CA GLN A 393 -15.63 -44.64 -16.35
C GLN A 393 -14.91 -44.41 -15.01
N GLY A 394 -13.97 -43.45 -14.96
CA GLY A 394 -13.30 -43.08 -13.71
C GLY A 394 -14.25 -42.46 -12.68
N PHE A 395 -15.24 -41.70 -13.14
CA PHE A 395 -16.34 -41.22 -12.29
C PHE A 395 -17.12 -42.40 -11.71
N GLN A 396 -17.57 -43.31 -12.56
CA GLN A 396 -18.42 -44.45 -12.18
C GLN A 396 -17.76 -45.36 -11.13
N VAL A 397 -16.44 -45.58 -11.20
CA VAL A 397 -15.70 -46.35 -10.21
C VAL A 397 -15.78 -45.70 -8.82
N VAL A 398 -15.41 -44.43 -8.71
CA VAL A 398 -15.35 -43.74 -7.41
C VAL A 398 -16.78 -43.46 -6.89
N SER A 399 -17.69 -43.01 -7.75
CA SER A 399 -19.08 -42.75 -7.37
C SER A 399 -19.81 -44.03 -6.98
N GLY A 400 -19.53 -45.15 -7.65
CA GLY A 400 -20.06 -46.47 -7.33
C GLY A 400 -19.64 -46.92 -5.93
N ALA A 401 -18.34 -46.84 -5.62
CA ALA A 401 -17.81 -47.18 -4.30
C ALA A 401 -18.42 -46.31 -3.19
N LEU A 402 -18.50 -44.99 -3.40
CA LEU A 402 -19.12 -44.06 -2.44
C LEU A 402 -20.62 -44.36 -2.25
N SER A 403 -21.35 -44.64 -3.33
CA SER A 403 -22.77 -44.97 -3.28
C SER A 403 -23.02 -46.27 -2.51
N GLU A 404 -22.21 -47.32 -2.71
CA GLU A 404 -22.33 -48.59 -1.97
C GLU A 404 -22.04 -48.42 -0.48
N ALA A 405 -21.14 -47.48 -0.13
CA ALA A 405 -20.88 -47.07 1.24
C ALA A 405 -21.95 -46.15 1.86
N GLY A 406 -23.01 -45.82 1.11
CA GLY A 406 -24.14 -45.02 1.59
C GLY A 406 -23.95 -43.51 1.51
N TRP A 407 -22.97 -43.02 0.74
CA TRP A 407 -22.88 -41.59 0.42
C TRP A 407 -24.00 -41.21 -0.56
N THR A 408 -24.40 -39.93 -0.56
CA THR A 408 -25.52 -39.44 -1.38
C THR A 408 -25.01 -38.70 -2.61
N GLU A 409 -25.52 -39.04 -3.79
CA GLU A 409 -25.29 -38.25 -5.00
C GLU A 409 -26.10 -36.95 -4.96
N VAL A 410 -25.45 -35.81 -5.20
CA VAL A 410 -26.04 -34.48 -5.09
C VAL A 410 -25.79 -33.65 -6.34
N ASN A 411 -26.81 -32.90 -6.77
CA ASN A 411 -26.60 -31.80 -7.70
C ASN A 411 -26.14 -30.55 -6.93
N PHE A 412 -24.84 -30.30 -6.91
CA PHE A 412 -24.26 -29.21 -6.13
C PHE A 412 -24.68 -27.78 -6.55
N LEU A 413 -25.28 -27.60 -7.74
CA LEU A 413 -25.88 -26.32 -8.14
C LEU A 413 -27.28 -26.11 -7.55
N GLU A 414 -28.01 -27.18 -7.24
CA GLU A 414 -29.37 -27.11 -6.67
C GLU A 414 -29.36 -27.26 -5.15
N GLU A 415 -28.42 -28.05 -4.62
CA GLU A 415 -28.30 -28.36 -3.19
C GLU A 415 -26.91 -27.96 -2.66
N PRO A 416 -26.54 -26.66 -2.67
CA PRO A 416 -25.19 -26.21 -2.32
C PRO A 416 -24.82 -26.46 -0.85
N ASN A 417 -25.80 -26.60 0.04
CA ASN A 417 -25.57 -26.83 1.46
C ASN A 417 -25.25 -28.30 1.82
N GLU A 418 -25.61 -29.25 0.95
CA GLU A 418 -25.33 -30.66 1.14
C GLU A 418 -23.84 -30.93 0.80
N LYS A 419 -23.04 -31.07 1.86
CA LYS A 419 -21.57 -31.22 1.80
C LYS A 419 -21.03 -32.21 2.83
N LYS A 420 -21.87 -33.14 3.31
CA LYS A 420 -21.50 -34.14 4.29
C LYS A 420 -21.82 -35.53 3.77
N GLN A 421 -20.78 -36.32 3.48
CA GLN A 421 -20.89 -37.65 2.87
C GLN A 421 -21.70 -37.62 1.56
N THR A 422 -21.37 -36.65 0.70
CA THR A 422 -22.04 -36.40 -0.58
C THR A 422 -21.06 -36.44 -1.73
N PHE A 423 -21.47 -36.90 -2.90
CA PHE A 423 -20.67 -36.88 -4.13
C PHE A 423 -21.49 -36.41 -5.33
N GLY A 424 -20.83 -36.11 -6.44
CA GLY A 424 -21.50 -35.78 -7.70
C GLY A 424 -20.53 -35.22 -8.73
N HIS A 425 -21.03 -34.91 -9.92
CA HIS A 425 -20.24 -34.19 -10.92
C HIS A 425 -19.99 -32.74 -10.47
N GLY A 426 -18.74 -32.31 -10.59
CA GLY A 426 -18.37 -30.91 -10.36
C GLY A 426 -19.00 -29.99 -11.43
N PRO A 427 -19.64 -28.87 -11.03
CA PRO A 427 -20.04 -27.83 -11.97
C PRO A 427 -18.85 -26.98 -12.44
N PHE A 428 -18.91 -26.49 -13.67
CA PHE A 428 -17.92 -25.62 -14.30
C PHE A 428 -18.52 -24.28 -14.71
N MET A 429 -17.68 -23.25 -14.88
CA MET A 429 -18.11 -21.92 -15.35
C MET A 429 -18.21 -21.82 -16.89
N PHE A 430 -18.08 -22.95 -17.58
CA PHE A 430 -18.08 -23.02 -19.04
C PHE A 430 -19.41 -22.54 -19.61
N ASN A 431 -19.33 -21.81 -20.73
CA ASN A 431 -20.49 -21.20 -21.36
C ASN A 431 -21.27 -22.20 -22.22
N GLU A 432 -22.35 -21.74 -22.85
CA GLU A 432 -23.19 -22.56 -23.73
C GLU A 432 -22.50 -23.01 -25.03
N ASN A 433 -21.35 -22.43 -25.37
CA ASN A 433 -20.53 -22.79 -26.53
C ASN A 433 -19.41 -23.79 -26.18
N ALA A 434 -19.46 -24.41 -25.00
CA ALA A 434 -18.43 -25.34 -24.50
C ALA A 434 -17.00 -24.73 -24.44
N GLU A 435 -16.93 -23.42 -24.24
CA GLU A 435 -15.70 -22.67 -24.01
C GLU A 435 -15.59 -22.27 -22.54
N ARG A 436 -14.41 -21.81 -22.13
CA ARG A 436 -14.08 -21.47 -20.74
C ARG A 436 -15.12 -20.61 -20.01
N GLY A 437 -15.80 -19.69 -20.69
CA GLY A 437 -16.86 -18.86 -20.12
C GLY A 437 -16.36 -17.96 -18.97
N GLY A 438 -17.03 -18.02 -17.82
CA GLY A 438 -16.66 -17.27 -16.63
C GLY A 438 -16.76 -15.74 -16.77
N PRO A 439 -15.99 -14.96 -15.99
CA PRO A 439 -16.10 -13.50 -15.97
C PRO A 439 -15.58 -12.80 -17.24
N LEU A 440 -14.75 -13.48 -18.05
CA LEU A 440 -14.27 -12.96 -19.34
C LEU A 440 -15.39 -12.87 -20.37
N ASP A 441 -16.25 -13.89 -20.45
CA ASP A 441 -17.39 -13.96 -21.40
C ASP A 441 -18.68 -13.32 -20.85
N THR A 442 -18.66 -12.79 -19.63
CA THR A 442 -19.87 -12.22 -19.01
C THR A 442 -19.66 -10.78 -18.56
N TYR A 443 -18.96 -10.59 -17.43
CA TYR A 443 -18.73 -9.28 -16.84
C TYR A 443 -17.91 -8.36 -17.75
N LEU A 444 -16.79 -8.85 -18.29
CA LEU A 444 -15.95 -8.04 -19.18
C LEU A 444 -16.68 -7.70 -20.48
N LYS A 445 -17.43 -8.66 -21.05
CA LYS A 445 -18.24 -8.48 -22.26
C LYS A 445 -19.23 -7.32 -22.11
N THR A 446 -19.93 -7.24 -20.97
CA THR A 446 -20.84 -6.12 -20.71
C THR A 446 -20.12 -4.82 -20.41
N ALA A 447 -18.99 -4.86 -19.68
CA ALA A 447 -18.16 -3.68 -19.41
C ALA A 447 -17.61 -3.02 -20.68
N ALA A 448 -16.98 -3.82 -21.56
CA ALA A 448 -16.36 -3.36 -22.80
C ALA A 448 -17.35 -2.73 -23.79
N SER A 449 -18.65 -3.04 -23.66
CA SER A 449 -19.69 -2.42 -24.49
C SER A 449 -20.01 -0.96 -24.11
N ARG A 450 -19.54 -0.49 -22.94
CA ARG A 450 -19.87 0.83 -22.41
C ARG A 450 -18.79 1.86 -22.74
N SER A 451 -19.20 3.04 -23.17
CA SER A 451 -18.27 4.13 -23.56
C SER A 451 -17.53 4.78 -22.38
N ASN A 452 -17.93 4.49 -21.15
CA ASN A 452 -17.32 4.97 -19.91
C ASN A 452 -16.40 3.93 -19.26
N PHE A 453 -16.06 2.85 -19.97
CA PHE A 453 -15.12 1.83 -19.54
C PHE A 453 -13.91 1.82 -20.49
N ASP A 454 -12.72 1.94 -19.91
CA ASP A 454 -11.44 1.80 -20.61
C ASP A 454 -10.67 0.60 -20.02
N MET A 455 -9.86 -0.06 -20.84
CA MET A 455 -9.04 -1.21 -20.42
C MET A 455 -7.63 -1.10 -20.99
N TRP A 456 -6.63 -1.20 -20.11
CA TRP A 456 -5.21 -1.23 -20.46
C TRP A 456 -4.60 -2.56 -20.05
N THR A 457 -4.13 -3.34 -21.01
CA THR A 457 -3.37 -4.57 -20.78
C THR A 457 -1.86 -4.31 -20.86
N ASN A 458 -1.05 -5.32 -20.57
CA ASN A 458 0.41 -5.23 -20.54
C ASN A 458 0.95 -4.08 -19.67
N THR A 459 0.19 -3.63 -18.68
CA THR A 459 0.49 -2.41 -17.91
C THR A 459 0.55 -2.78 -16.44
N GLN A 460 1.73 -2.72 -15.85
CA GLN A 460 1.91 -3.03 -14.44
C GLN A 460 1.73 -1.77 -13.59
N VAL A 461 0.80 -1.81 -12.65
CA VAL A 461 0.76 -0.80 -11.56
C VAL A 461 1.93 -1.08 -10.61
N LYS A 462 2.77 -0.08 -10.35
CA LYS A 462 3.86 -0.17 -9.37
C LYS A 462 3.32 0.05 -7.95
N ARG A 463 2.50 1.08 -7.77
CA ARG A 463 1.93 1.52 -6.48
C ARG A 463 0.81 2.55 -6.68
N VAL A 464 0.13 2.87 -5.57
CA VAL A 464 -0.82 3.96 -5.47
C VAL A 464 -0.11 5.19 -4.93
N ASN A 465 -0.13 6.29 -5.69
CA ASN A 465 0.36 7.57 -5.22
C ASN A 465 -0.72 8.19 -4.32
N ARG A 466 -0.31 8.60 -3.12
CA ARG A 466 -1.24 9.10 -2.11
C ARG A 466 -0.64 10.23 -1.31
N GLU A 467 -1.51 11.13 -0.92
CA GLU A 467 -1.24 12.10 0.14
C GLU A 467 -1.91 11.60 1.40
N ARG A 468 -1.10 11.09 2.35
CA ARG A 468 -1.62 10.47 3.58
C ARG A 468 -2.57 9.32 3.23
N GLY A 469 -3.80 9.33 3.74
CA GLY A 469 -4.84 8.35 3.44
C GLY A 469 -5.66 8.61 2.18
N HIS A 470 -5.31 9.59 1.33
CA HIS A 470 -6.03 9.88 0.10
C HIS A 470 -5.19 9.56 -1.14
N ALA A 471 -5.61 8.57 -1.93
CA ALA A 471 -5.03 8.29 -3.23
C ALA A 471 -5.37 9.40 -4.22
N THR A 472 -4.38 9.82 -5.01
CA THR A 472 -4.52 10.86 -6.04
C THR A 472 -4.33 10.29 -7.44
N SER A 473 -3.50 9.26 -7.57
CA SER A 473 -3.19 8.62 -8.85
C SER A 473 -2.60 7.22 -8.65
N VAL A 474 -2.42 6.47 -9.73
CA VAL A 474 -1.64 5.23 -9.74
C VAL A 474 -0.44 5.37 -10.67
N GLU A 475 0.71 4.84 -10.25
CA GLU A 475 1.93 4.80 -11.07
C GLU A 475 1.96 3.50 -11.86
N VAL A 476 2.16 3.59 -13.17
CA VAL A 476 2.18 2.47 -14.11
C VAL A 476 3.49 2.41 -14.88
N THR A 477 3.91 1.21 -15.21
CA THR A 477 5.05 0.94 -16.09
C THR A 477 4.66 -0.12 -17.13
N ASN A 478 5.30 -0.04 -18.29
CA ASN A 478 5.09 -1.01 -19.35
C ASN A 478 5.59 -2.38 -18.88
N TYR A 479 4.69 -3.37 -18.88
CA TYR A 479 5.08 -4.75 -18.59
C TYR A 479 5.50 -5.50 -19.86
N ASN A 480 4.88 -5.19 -21.00
CA ASN A 480 5.18 -5.81 -22.29
C ASN A 480 4.58 -5.01 -23.48
N GLY A 481 5.23 -5.02 -24.64
CA GLY A 481 4.67 -4.48 -25.89
C GLY A 481 4.06 -3.08 -25.72
N ASP A 482 2.77 -2.95 -26.03
CA ASP A 482 2.00 -1.70 -26.05
C ASP A 482 1.46 -1.27 -24.66
N GLY A 483 2.12 -1.64 -23.57
CA GLY A 483 1.74 -1.23 -22.22
C GLY A 483 1.99 0.25 -21.93
N TYR A 484 1.28 0.80 -20.94
CA TYR A 484 1.37 2.22 -20.58
C TYR A 484 2.45 2.52 -19.52
N GLU A 485 3.02 3.71 -19.59
CA GLU A 485 4.04 4.21 -18.67
C GLU A 485 3.73 5.63 -18.17
N GLY A 486 3.88 5.85 -16.87
CA GLY A 486 3.66 7.15 -16.22
C GLY A 486 2.66 7.08 -15.07
N THR A 487 1.83 8.11 -14.93
CA THR A 487 0.89 8.26 -13.80
C THR A 487 -0.51 8.55 -14.29
N VAL A 488 -1.49 7.77 -13.83
CA VAL A 488 -2.92 7.94 -14.15
C VAL A 488 -3.65 8.58 -12.99
N SER A 489 -4.23 9.75 -13.21
CA SER A 489 -4.93 10.51 -12.17
C SER A 489 -6.33 9.95 -11.89
N LEU A 490 -6.75 10.09 -10.64
CA LEU A 490 -8.14 9.93 -10.24
C LEU A 490 -8.92 11.23 -10.46
N THR A 491 -10.24 11.13 -10.66
CA THR A 491 -11.12 12.30 -10.62
C THR A 491 -10.94 13.02 -9.29
N GLU A 492 -10.64 14.32 -9.34
CA GLU A 492 -10.33 15.11 -8.16
C GLU A 492 -11.47 15.07 -7.12
N GLY A 493 -11.12 14.73 -5.88
CA GLY A 493 -12.03 14.69 -4.74
C GLY A 493 -13.00 13.51 -4.68
N THR A 494 -13.35 12.87 -5.81
CA THR A 494 -14.32 11.76 -5.81
C THR A 494 -13.74 10.42 -6.21
N GLY A 495 -12.59 10.40 -6.89
CA GLY A 495 -12.03 9.19 -7.48
C GLY A 495 -11.54 8.17 -6.46
N ARG A 496 -11.61 6.88 -6.82
CA ARG A 496 -11.31 5.74 -5.97
C ARG A 496 -10.43 4.72 -6.68
N VAL A 497 -9.55 4.04 -5.95
CA VAL A 497 -8.74 2.93 -6.46
C VAL A 497 -9.25 1.63 -5.87
N ILE A 498 -9.48 0.63 -6.73
CA ILE A 498 -9.83 -0.74 -6.34
C ILE A 498 -8.67 -1.66 -6.68
N LEU A 499 -8.02 -2.24 -5.66
CA LEU A 499 -6.98 -3.23 -5.83
C LEU A 499 -7.63 -4.62 -5.96
N SER A 500 -7.44 -5.24 -7.12
CA SER A 500 -7.97 -6.56 -7.48
C SER A 500 -6.88 -7.44 -8.10
N ALA A 501 -5.62 -7.20 -7.72
CA ALA A 501 -4.43 -7.88 -8.24
C ALA A 501 -4.14 -9.23 -7.56
N GLY A 502 -5.10 -9.75 -6.79
CA GLY A 502 -5.05 -11.06 -6.14
C GLY A 502 -4.33 -11.05 -4.79
N THR A 503 -4.34 -12.21 -4.12
CA THR A 503 -3.77 -12.41 -2.77
C THR A 503 -2.34 -11.91 -2.64
N PHE A 504 -1.51 -12.17 -3.64
CA PHE A 504 -0.13 -11.70 -3.65
C PHE A 504 0.02 -10.28 -4.19
N GLY A 505 -0.57 -10.00 -5.36
CA GLY A 505 -0.42 -8.72 -6.05
C GLY A 505 -0.98 -7.53 -5.27
N SER A 506 -2.19 -7.64 -4.70
CA SER A 506 -2.79 -6.54 -3.94
C SER A 506 -2.01 -6.24 -2.66
N ALA A 507 -1.50 -7.27 -1.97
CA ALA A 507 -0.64 -7.09 -0.80
C ALA A 507 0.71 -6.43 -1.18
N LYS A 508 1.34 -6.84 -2.29
CA LYS A 508 2.54 -6.19 -2.84
C LYS A 508 2.30 -4.71 -3.14
N LEU A 509 1.18 -4.39 -3.80
CA LEU A 509 0.82 -3.00 -4.12
C LEU A 509 0.62 -2.15 -2.86
N LEU A 510 -0.02 -2.68 -1.83
CA LEU A 510 -0.17 -1.98 -0.54
C LEU A 510 1.20 -1.72 0.10
N MET A 511 2.07 -2.72 0.18
CA MET A 511 3.41 -2.56 0.76
C MET A 511 4.24 -1.51 0.00
N ARG A 512 4.23 -1.56 -1.34
CA ARG A 512 4.89 -0.55 -2.21
C ARG A 512 4.28 0.85 -2.11
N SER A 513 3.05 0.95 -1.61
CA SER A 513 2.36 2.21 -1.33
C SER A 513 2.56 2.68 0.13
N GLY A 514 3.48 2.07 0.89
CA GLY A 514 3.71 2.41 2.30
C GLY A 514 2.58 1.97 3.25
N ILE A 515 1.84 0.92 2.89
CA ILE A 515 0.75 0.35 3.69
C ILE A 515 1.04 -1.12 3.98
N GLY A 516 1.36 -1.47 5.23
CA GLY A 516 1.72 -2.83 5.60
C GLY A 516 2.49 -2.92 6.91
N PRO A 517 2.99 -4.11 7.27
CA PRO A 517 3.78 -4.30 8.49
C PRO A 517 5.09 -3.54 8.41
N GLN A 518 5.56 -2.99 9.54
CA GLN A 518 6.78 -2.18 9.61
C GLN A 518 7.97 -2.87 8.93
N ASP A 519 8.19 -4.15 9.24
CA ASP A 519 9.30 -4.93 8.71
C ASP A 519 9.24 -5.07 7.18
N GLN A 520 8.04 -5.13 6.61
CA GLN A 520 7.85 -5.25 5.16
C GLN A 520 8.01 -3.91 4.45
N LEU A 521 7.57 -2.82 5.08
CA LEU A 521 7.75 -1.47 4.54
C LEU A 521 9.23 -1.07 4.54
N GLU A 522 10.00 -1.48 5.54
CA GLU A 522 11.45 -1.31 5.59
C GLU A 522 12.17 -2.07 4.45
N VAL A 523 11.69 -3.25 4.09
CA VAL A 523 12.24 -3.99 2.92
C VAL A 523 12.00 -3.22 1.62
N VAL A 524 10.80 -2.66 1.42
CA VAL A 524 10.52 -1.82 0.24
C VAL A 524 11.37 -0.55 0.26
N ALA A 525 11.50 0.11 1.40
CA ALA A 525 12.29 1.34 1.54
C ALA A 525 13.79 1.11 1.24
N ALA A 526 14.29 -0.10 1.47
CA ALA A 526 15.66 -0.51 1.17
C ALA A 526 15.84 -1.08 -0.26
N SER A 527 14.78 -1.16 -1.07
CA SER A 527 14.80 -1.72 -2.42
C SER A 527 15.02 -0.63 -3.50
N ALA A 528 14.95 -1.03 -4.78
CA ALA A 528 14.94 -0.11 -5.91
C ALA A 528 13.79 0.92 -5.87
N ASP A 529 12.69 0.64 -5.15
CA ASP A 529 11.60 1.60 -4.96
C ASP A 529 11.88 2.64 -3.87
N GLY A 530 12.91 2.43 -3.04
CA GLY A 530 13.21 3.25 -1.87
C GLY A 530 13.29 4.76 -2.14
N PRO A 531 14.02 5.22 -3.16
CA PRO A 531 14.15 6.65 -3.48
C PRO A 531 12.82 7.35 -3.74
N ASP A 532 11.88 6.66 -4.37
CA ASP A 532 10.58 7.25 -4.72
C ASP A 532 9.49 6.87 -3.72
N MET A 533 9.74 5.94 -2.78
CA MET A 533 8.75 5.44 -1.83
C MET A 533 8.20 6.58 -0.96
N ILE A 534 6.91 6.50 -0.61
CA ILE A 534 6.32 7.48 0.29
C ILE A 534 7.07 7.50 1.64
N ASP A 535 7.27 8.72 2.15
CA ASP A 535 8.00 8.99 3.40
C ASP A 535 7.50 8.14 4.57
N GLU A 536 8.43 7.66 5.40
CA GLU A 536 8.14 6.79 6.55
C GLU A 536 7.12 7.38 7.53
N SER A 537 7.04 8.72 7.62
CA SER A 537 6.13 9.42 8.51
C SER A 537 4.66 9.32 8.08
N GLU A 538 4.41 8.88 6.84
CA GLU A 538 3.11 8.69 6.19
C GLU A 538 2.78 7.19 5.99
N TRP A 539 3.58 6.28 6.54
CA TRP A 539 3.28 4.84 6.50
C TRP A 539 2.04 4.49 7.33
N ILE A 540 1.23 3.57 6.80
CA ILE A 540 0.04 3.03 7.48
C ILE A 540 0.34 1.59 7.87
N LYS A 541 0.46 1.34 9.18
CA LYS A 541 0.79 0.01 9.71
C LYS A 541 -0.45 -0.85 9.78
N LEU A 542 -0.54 -1.83 8.90
CA LEU A 542 -1.61 -2.82 8.80
C LEU A 542 -1.04 -4.23 8.68
N PRO A 543 -1.77 -5.28 9.06
CA PRO A 543 -1.30 -6.67 8.99
C PRO A 543 -1.35 -7.24 7.56
N VAL A 544 -0.94 -6.47 6.55
CA VAL A 544 -0.85 -6.94 5.15
C VAL A 544 0.12 -8.12 5.07
N GLY A 545 -0.31 -9.20 4.39
CA GLY A 545 0.46 -10.43 4.25
C GLY A 545 0.25 -11.46 5.38
N TYR A 546 -0.28 -11.06 6.53
CA TYR A 546 -0.70 -12.00 7.58
C TYR A 546 -2.00 -12.73 7.19
N ASN A 547 -2.39 -13.75 7.97
CA ASN A 547 -3.59 -14.55 7.73
C ASN A 547 -3.62 -15.22 6.35
N LEU A 548 -2.43 -15.44 5.75
CA LEU A 548 -2.34 -16.20 4.51
C LEU A 548 -2.90 -17.61 4.75
N GLU A 549 -3.80 -18.04 3.89
CA GLU A 549 -4.40 -19.37 3.95
C GLU A 549 -4.57 -19.91 2.53
N ASP A 550 -4.55 -21.22 2.41
CA ASP A 550 -4.89 -21.99 1.21
C ASP A 550 -5.52 -23.30 1.70
N HIS A 551 -6.29 -23.97 0.84
CA HIS A 551 -6.68 -25.34 1.13
C HIS A 551 -5.42 -26.19 1.35
N THR A 552 -5.42 -27.03 2.39
CA THR A 552 -4.34 -28.01 2.55
C THR A 552 -4.63 -29.21 1.66
N ASN A 553 -3.89 -29.35 0.56
CA ASN A 553 -4.02 -30.48 -0.37
C ASN A 553 -3.30 -31.73 0.15
N THR A 554 -3.96 -32.88 0.11
CA THR A 554 -3.38 -34.21 0.32
C THR A 554 -3.81 -35.13 -0.81
N ASP A 555 -2.89 -35.46 -1.71
CA ASP A 555 -3.17 -36.40 -2.80
C ASP A 555 -3.16 -37.85 -2.27
N THR A 556 -4.17 -38.63 -2.68
CA THR A 556 -4.16 -40.09 -2.61
C THR A 556 -4.34 -40.67 -4.01
N VAL A 557 -3.94 -41.93 -4.22
CA VAL A 557 -3.97 -42.56 -5.54
C VAL A 557 -4.55 -43.97 -5.42
N ILE A 558 -5.52 -44.27 -6.27
CA ILE A 558 -6.05 -45.63 -6.49
C ILE A 558 -5.85 -46.03 -7.96
N ALA A 559 -6.00 -47.32 -8.26
CA ALA A 559 -6.12 -47.82 -9.62
C ALA A 559 -7.32 -48.77 -9.75
N HIS A 560 -7.92 -48.82 -10.95
CA HIS A 560 -9.03 -49.72 -11.24
C HIS A 560 -9.07 -50.09 -12.73
N PRO A 561 -9.27 -51.37 -13.11
CA PRO A 561 -9.15 -51.83 -14.50
C PRO A 561 -10.09 -51.16 -15.51
N ASP A 562 -11.24 -50.65 -15.05
CA ASP A 562 -12.22 -49.98 -15.92
C ASP A 562 -11.89 -48.51 -16.23
N VAL A 563 -10.85 -47.95 -15.59
CA VAL A 563 -10.46 -46.54 -15.78
C VAL A 563 -9.87 -46.35 -17.17
N VAL A 564 -10.34 -45.31 -17.86
CA VAL A 564 -9.87 -44.92 -19.19
C VAL A 564 -9.18 -43.56 -19.11
N PHE A 565 -7.85 -43.58 -19.27
CA PHE A 565 -7.04 -42.37 -19.33
C PHE A 565 -7.14 -41.69 -20.70
N TYR A 566 -7.06 -40.35 -20.66
CA TYR A 566 -6.94 -39.50 -21.84
C TYR A 566 -5.75 -38.56 -21.64
N ASP A 567 -4.86 -38.51 -22.63
CA ASP A 567 -3.69 -37.64 -22.58
C ASP A 567 -4.04 -36.24 -23.07
N PHE A 568 -4.36 -35.35 -22.12
CA PHE A 568 -4.64 -33.94 -22.43
C PHE A 568 -3.39 -33.12 -22.72
N TYR A 569 -2.18 -33.61 -22.36
CA TYR A 569 -0.94 -32.94 -22.74
C TYR A 569 -0.64 -33.21 -24.21
N GLU A 570 -0.78 -34.46 -24.66
CA GLU A 570 -0.66 -34.82 -26.08
C GLU A 570 -1.72 -34.10 -26.93
N ALA A 571 -2.92 -33.86 -26.38
CA ALA A 571 -3.97 -33.09 -27.05
C ALA A 571 -3.61 -31.61 -27.33
N TYR A 572 -2.58 -31.06 -26.70
CA TYR A 572 -2.09 -29.73 -27.06
C TYR A 572 -1.38 -29.75 -28.43
N ASP A 573 -0.51 -30.72 -28.67
CA ASP A 573 0.32 -30.78 -29.88
C ASP A 573 -0.29 -31.66 -31.00
N ASP A 574 -0.77 -32.86 -30.67
CA ASP A 574 -1.32 -33.85 -31.61
C ASP A 574 -2.64 -34.46 -31.07
N PRO A 575 -3.74 -33.69 -31.02
CA PRO A 575 -5.00 -34.19 -30.52
C PRO A 575 -5.56 -35.32 -31.40
N ILE A 576 -6.21 -36.30 -30.75
CA ILE A 576 -6.94 -37.36 -31.44
C ILE A 576 -7.89 -36.73 -32.47
N PRO A 577 -7.74 -37.04 -33.78
CA PRO A 577 -8.45 -36.29 -34.83
C PRO A 577 -9.97 -36.24 -34.66
N ALA A 578 -10.58 -37.33 -34.18
CA ALA A 578 -12.02 -37.37 -33.95
C ALA A 578 -12.49 -36.42 -32.83
N ASP A 579 -11.71 -36.27 -31.75
CA ASP A 579 -12.04 -35.36 -30.65
C ASP A 579 -11.77 -33.91 -31.03
N ARG A 580 -10.68 -33.65 -31.77
CA ARG A 580 -10.38 -32.34 -32.36
C ARG A 580 -11.53 -31.88 -33.26
N ASP A 581 -11.91 -32.73 -34.21
CA ASP A 581 -12.94 -32.40 -35.20
C ASP A 581 -14.30 -32.23 -34.51
N ALA A 582 -14.67 -33.08 -33.55
CA ALA A 582 -15.88 -32.92 -32.74
C ALA A 582 -15.91 -31.58 -31.96
N TYR A 583 -14.78 -31.17 -31.37
CA TYR A 583 -14.69 -29.89 -30.67
C TYR A 583 -14.79 -28.70 -31.64
N LEU A 584 -14.07 -28.73 -32.75
CA LEU A 584 -14.03 -27.65 -33.73
C LEU A 584 -15.36 -27.46 -34.47
N ASP A 585 -15.98 -28.55 -34.91
CA ASP A 585 -17.17 -28.53 -35.76
C ASP A 585 -18.47 -28.45 -34.96
N GLU A 586 -18.54 -29.12 -33.80
CA GLU A 586 -19.79 -29.33 -33.07
C GLU A 586 -19.75 -28.85 -31.61
N ARG A 587 -18.58 -28.47 -31.07
CA ARG A 587 -18.39 -28.15 -29.64
C ARG A 587 -18.86 -29.31 -28.75
N THR A 588 -18.46 -30.52 -29.11
CA THR A 588 -18.73 -31.76 -28.36
C THR A 588 -17.45 -32.52 -28.05
N GLY A 589 -17.55 -33.56 -27.22
CA GLY A 589 -16.44 -34.48 -26.96
C GLY A 589 -15.59 -34.13 -25.73
N ILE A 590 -14.55 -34.92 -25.49
CA ILE A 590 -13.73 -34.84 -24.27
C ILE A 590 -13.02 -33.49 -24.09
N LEU A 591 -12.71 -32.77 -25.17
CA LEU A 591 -12.04 -31.46 -25.11
C LEU A 591 -12.95 -30.33 -24.60
N THR A 592 -14.26 -30.55 -24.49
CA THR A 592 -15.19 -29.62 -23.80
C THR A 592 -15.13 -29.75 -22.28
N GLN A 593 -14.50 -30.80 -21.75
CA GLN A 593 -14.30 -31.01 -20.32
C GLN A 593 -12.93 -30.50 -19.89
N ALA A 594 -12.80 -30.09 -18.63
CA ALA A 594 -11.51 -29.67 -18.09
C ALA A 594 -10.51 -30.85 -18.12
N ALA A 595 -9.24 -30.51 -18.34
CA ALA A 595 -8.12 -31.42 -18.20
C ALA A 595 -7.53 -31.41 -16.78
N PRO A 596 -7.01 -32.55 -16.29
CA PRO A 596 -7.32 -33.90 -16.78
C PRO A 596 -8.80 -34.23 -16.51
N ASN A 597 -9.29 -35.39 -16.96
CA ASN A 597 -10.72 -35.70 -16.82
C ASN A 597 -11.11 -35.74 -15.32
N ILE A 598 -11.85 -34.74 -14.87
CA ILE A 598 -12.26 -34.58 -13.47
C ILE A 598 -13.45 -35.50 -13.23
N GLY A 599 -13.23 -36.52 -12.40
CA GLY A 599 -14.22 -37.51 -11.96
C GLY A 599 -15.20 -36.93 -10.94
N PRO A 600 -15.62 -37.70 -9.91
CA PRO A 600 -16.56 -37.17 -8.93
C PRO A 600 -15.82 -36.20 -8.02
N VAL A 601 -16.55 -35.15 -7.63
CA VAL A 601 -16.20 -34.31 -6.49
C VAL A 601 -17.07 -34.76 -5.33
N PHE A 602 -16.47 -34.90 -4.16
CA PHE A 602 -17.18 -35.37 -2.98
C PHE A 602 -16.74 -34.62 -1.72
N PHE A 603 -17.62 -34.57 -0.72
CA PHE A 603 -17.44 -33.74 0.45
C PHE A 603 -17.76 -34.51 1.74
N ASP A 604 -17.03 -34.19 2.79
CA ASP A 604 -17.32 -34.64 4.15
C ASP A 604 -17.09 -33.50 5.15
N GLU A 605 -17.64 -33.65 6.36
CA GLU A 605 -17.44 -32.72 7.47
C GLU A 605 -17.05 -33.46 8.74
N ILE A 606 -15.87 -33.13 9.26
CA ILE A 606 -15.28 -33.79 10.42
C ILE A 606 -15.22 -32.81 11.58
N THR A 607 -15.91 -33.14 12.68
CA THR A 607 -15.81 -32.36 13.92
C THR A 607 -14.66 -32.88 14.75
N GLY A 608 -13.63 -32.04 14.92
CA GLY A 608 -12.49 -32.33 15.75
C GLY A 608 -12.84 -32.41 17.23
N SER A 609 -11.89 -32.89 18.03
CA SER A 609 -12.02 -32.92 19.50
C SER A 609 -12.04 -31.52 20.13
N ASP A 610 -11.62 -30.50 19.37
CA ASP A 610 -11.76 -29.07 19.71
C ASP A 610 -13.18 -28.52 19.48
N GLY A 611 -14.10 -29.34 18.97
CA GLY A 611 -15.47 -28.94 18.66
C GLY A 611 -15.62 -28.13 17.36
N ILE A 612 -14.55 -27.98 16.59
CA ILE A 612 -14.58 -27.28 15.30
C ILE A 612 -14.86 -28.28 14.18
N THR A 613 -15.91 -28.01 13.40
CA THR A 613 -16.22 -28.77 12.18
C THR A 613 -15.39 -28.26 11.01
N ARG A 614 -14.55 -29.15 10.47
CA ARG A 614 -13.69 -28.92 9.31
C ARG A 614 -14.33 -29.54 8.08
N SER A 615 -14.44 -28.76 7.00
CA SER A 615 -14.91 -29.26 5.71
C SER A 615 -13.77 -29.91 4.95
N LEU A 616 -14.05 -31.04 4.30
CA LEU A 616 -13.18 -31.68 3.33
C LEU A 616 -13.87 -31.68 1.98
N GLN A 617 -13.19 -31.16 0.95
CA GLN A 617 -13.52 -31.45 -0.45
C GLN A 617 -12.55 -32.51 -0.95
N TRP A 618 -13.02 -33.38 -1.82
CA TRP A 618 -12.18 -34.27 -2.59
C TRP A 618 -12.48 -34.09 -4.07
N THR A 619 -11.42 -34.00 -4.87
CA THR A 619 -11.54 -33.92 -6.33
C THR A 619 -10.82 -35.12 -6.92
N ALA A 620 -11.56 -36.08 -7.46
CA ALA A 620 -10.95 -37.19 -8.18
C ALA A 620 -10.65 -36.76 -9.63
N ARG A 621 -9.52 -37.21 -10.16
CA ARG A 621 -9.14 -36.99 -11.55
C ARG A 621 -8.43 -38.21 -12.12
N VAL A 622 -8.71 -38.51 -13.38
CA VAL A 622 -8.08 -39.64 -14.09
C VAL A 622 -6.71 -39.18 -14.58
N GLU A 623 -5.73 -39.26 -13.67
CA GLU A 623 -4.34 -38.88 -13.87
C GLU A 623 -3.51 -39.62 -12.82
N PRO A 624 -2.34 -40.19 -13.17
CA PRO A 624 -1.42 -40.72 -12.18
C PRO A 624 -0.67 -39.59 -11.45
N SER A 625 -0.46 -39.71 -10.14
CA SER A 625 0.37 -38.79 -9.36
C SER A 625 1.30 -39.52 -8.38
N LEU A 626 2.06 -38.76 -7.58
CA LEU A 626 2.97 -39.29 -6.54
C LEU A 626 4.00 -40.32 -7.06
N GLY A 627 4.46 -40.15 -8.30
CA GLY A 627 5.46 -41.03 -8.94
C GLY A 627 4.88 -42.31 -9.56
N HIS A 628 3.57 -42.53 -9.46
CA HIS A 628 2.90 -43.60 -10.21
C HIS A 628 2.80 -43.22 -11.69
N THR A 629 2.71 -44.23 -12.55
CA THR A 629 2.60 -44.08 -14.02
C THR A 629 1.48 -44.93 -14.61
N ASN A 630 0.66 -45.54 -13.76
CA ASN A 630 -0.41 -46.41 -14.21
C ASN A 630 -1.52 -45.58 -14.88
N LEU A 631 -1.81 -45.87 -16.14
CA LEU A 631 -2.89 -45.20 -16.90
C LEU A 631 -4.30 -45.61 -16.44
N THR A 632 -4.41 -46.56 -15.52
CA THR A 632 -5.67 -46.88 -14.84
C THR A 632 -5.79 -46.22 -13.46
N ALA A 633 -4.89 -45.28 -13.14
CA ALA A 633 -4.89 -44.57 -11.87
C ALA A 633 -5.91 -43.44 -11.83
N ILE A 634 -6.44 -43.19 -10.63
CA ILE A 634 -7.23 -42.03 -10.26
C ILE A 634 -6.55 -41.38 -9.06
N THR A 635 -6.15 -40.12 -9.20
CA THR A 635 -5.71 -39.31 -8.07
C THR A 635 -6.91 -38.62 -7.44
N MET A 636 -7.02 -38.72 -6.11
CA MET A 636 -8.06 -38.09 -5.31
C MET A 636 -7.42 -37.07 -4.37
N SER A 637 -7.54 -35.79 -4.72
CA SER A 637 -6.98 -34.70 -3.90
C SER A 637 -7.95 -34.31 -2.81
N GLN A 638 -7.56 -34.51 -1.56
CA GLN A 638 -8.27 -33.99 -0.39
C GLN A 638 -7.87 -32.55 -0.13
N TYR A 639 -8.84 -31.64 -0.07
CA TYR A 639 -8.68 -30.26 0.34
C TYR A 639 -9.32 -30.06 1.72
N LEU A 640 -8.49 -29.78 2.73
CA LEU A 640 -8.96 -29.26 4.02
C LEU A 640 -9.29 -27.78 3.89
N GLY A 641 -10.57 -27.42 4.09
CA GLY A 641 -11.10 -26.06 3.89
C GLY A 641 -11.65 -25.42 5.18
N ARG A 642 -12.85 -24.85 5.09
CA ARG A 642 -13.53 -24.13 6.19
C ARG A 642 -13.45 -24.86 7.53
N GLY A 643 -13.00 -24.13 8.54
CA GLY A 643 -12.80 -24.62 9.91
C GLY A 643 -11.35 -24.97 10.22
N ALA A 644 -10.48 -25.02 9.22
CA ALA A 644 -9.03 -25.06 9.45
C ALA A 644 -8.57 -23.81 10.21
N VAL A 645 -7.70 -24.00 11.19
CA VAL A 645 -7.25 -22.93 12.10
C VAL A 645 -5.85 -22.41 11.72
N SER A 646 -5.06 -23.25 11.05
CA SER A 646 -3.69 -22.91 10.66
C SER A 646 -3.65 -21.70 9.71
N ARG A 647 -2.68 -20.80 9.91
CA ARG A 647 -2.45 -19.61 9.09
C ARG A 647 -0.96 -19.43 8.84
N GLY A 648 -0.64 -18.83 7.71
CA GLY A 648 0.72 -18.47 7.29
C GLY A 648 0.92 -16.96 7.19
N ARG A 649 2.03 -16.59 6.56
CA ARG A 649 2.41 -15.20 6.28
C ARG A 649 3.12 -15.11 4.94
N MET A 650 2.63 -14.21 4.10
CA MET A 650 3.29 -13.72 2.91
C MET A 650 4.17 -12.52 3.25
N THR A 651 5.36 -12.46 2.67
CA THR A 651 6.30 -11.33 2.80
C THR A 651 6.83 -10.92 1.44
N ILE A 652 7.44 -9.74 1.38
CA ILE A 652 8.08 -9.20 0.18
C ILE A 652 9.60 -9.29 0.34
N THR A 653 10.30 -9.61 -0.75
CA THR A 653 11.77 -9.67 -0.80
C THR A 653 12.36 -8.31 -1.19
N SER A 654 13.68 -8.15 -1.07
CA SER A 654 14.39 -6.95 -1.54
C SER A 654 14.26 -6.72 -3.06
N ALA A 655 14.05 -7.78 -3.84
CA ALA A 655 13.73 -7.71 -5.27
C ALA A 655 12.23 -7.40 -5.53
N LEU A 656 11.47 -7.10 -4.49
CA LEU A 656 10.04 -6.82 -4.52
C LEU A 656 9.18 -8.01 -5.00
N ASN A 657 9.69 -9.24 -4.94
CA ASN A 657 8.91 -10.45 -5.19
C ASN A 657 8.17 -10.87 -3.91
N THR A 658 7.01 -11.50 -4.04
CA THR A 658 6.27 -12.01 -2.89
C THR A 658 6.57 -13.47 -2.64
N VAL A 659 6.78 -13.84 -1.38
CA VAL A 659 7.12 -15.21 -0.99
C VAL A 659 6.24 -15.70 0.16
N VAL A 660 5.95 -17.00 0.18
CA VAL A 660 5.31 -17.68 1.32
C VAL A 660 6.37 -17.99 2.36
N SER A 661 6.72 -16.97 3.15
CA SER A 661 7.75 -17.09 4.21
C SER A 661 7.32 -17.90 5.42
N ASP A 662 6.01 -18.02 5.66
CA ASP A 662 5.46 -18.83 6.72
C ASP A 662 4.31 -19.69 6.17
N VAL A 663 4.54 -20.99 6.15
CA VAL A 663 3.67 -21.99 5.50
C VAL A 663 2.34 -22.11 6.27
N PRO A 664 1.16 -22.07 5.61
CA PRO A 664 -0.12 -22.04 6.32
C PRO A 664 -0.65 -23.41 6.76
N TYR A 665 -0.02 -24.51 6.35
CA TYR A 665 -0.57 -25.85 6.47
C TYR A 665 -0.25 -26.52 7.81
N LEU A 666 -1.22 -27.25 8.37
CA LEU A 666 -1.03 -28.27 9.41
C LEU A 666 -0.26 -27.83 10.67
N LYS A 667 -0.37 -26.55 11.05
CA LYS A 667 0.19 -26.04 12.31
C LYS A 667 -0.62 -26.46 13.53
N ASN A 668 -1.92 -26.69 13.34
CA ASN A 668 -2.83 -27.15 14.37
C ASN A 668 -3.01 -28.67 14.30
N GLN A 669 -2.89 -29.36 15.44
CA GLN A 669 -3.01 -30.82 15.48
C GLN A 669 -4.40 -31.30 15.01
N GLN A 670 -5.48 -30.59 15.30
CA GLN A 670 -6.83 -31.00 14.89
C GLN A 670 -7.06 -30.80 13.38
N ASP A 671 -6.29 -29.93 12.72
CA ASP A 671 -6.26 -29.86 11.25
C ASP A 671 -5.62 -31.15 10.69
N VAL A 672 -4.52 -31.63 11.28
CA VAL A 672 -3.87 -32.90 10.92
C VAL A 672 -4.82 -34.09 11.13
N GLU A 673 -5.49 -34.16 12.28
CA GLU A 673 -6.42 -35.24 12.59
C GLU A 673 -7.61 -35.30 11.62
N ALA A 674 -8.10 -34.14 11.15
CA ALA A 674 -9.18 -34.11 10.15
C ALA A 674 -8.71 -34.66 8.80
N VAL A 675 -7.48 -34.34 8.37
CA VAL A 675 -6.90 -34.87 7.12
C VAL A 675 -6.79 -36.40 7.18
N ILE A 676 -6.19 -36.92 8.25
CA ILE A 676 -6.03 -38.37 8.48
C ILE A 676 -7.40 -39.04 8.50
N LYS A 677 -8.34 -38.51 9.29
CA LYS A 677 -9.66 -39.10 9.42
C LYS A 677 -10.43 -39.10 8.10
N GLY A 678 -10.25 -38.09 7.25
CA GLY A 678 -10.81 -38.07 5.91
C GLY A 678 -10.30 -39.23 5.05
N ILE A 679 -9.00 -39.51 5.07
CA ILE A 679 -8.41 -40.64 4.32
C ILE A 679 -8.93 -41.97 4.86
N GLU A 680 -8.97 -42.16 6.18
CA GLU A 680 -9.52 -43.37 6.81
C GLU A 680 -10.98 -43.61 6.41
N ASN A 681 -11.81 -42.56 6.45
CA ASN A 681 -13.22 -42.65 6.04
C ASN A 681 -13.36 -43.04 4.55
N LEU A 682 -12.48 -42.53 3.69
CA LEU A 682 -12.48 -42.85 2.26
C LEU A 682 -12.04 -44.29 1.99
N GLN A 683 -10.98 -44.75 2.67
CA GLN A 683 -10.55 -46.15 2.61
C GLN A 683 -11.64 -47.10 3.08
N GLU A 684 -12.33 -46.78 4.18
CA GLU A 684 -13.46 -47.56 4.69
C GLU A 684 -14.62 -47.61 3.68
N ALA A 685 -14.94 -46.47 3.05
CA ALA A 685 -15.99 -46.40 2.03
C ALA A 685 -15.65 -47.25 0.78
N MET A 686 -14.38 -47.37 0.42
CA MET A 686 -13.95 -48.10 -0.79
C MET A 686 -13.61 -49.57 -0.55
N ALA A 687 -13.48 -50.02 0.71
CA ALA A 687 -12.96 -51.34 1.06
C ALA A 687 -13.77 -52.53 0.49
N GLY A 688 -15.06 -52.33 0.22
CA GLY A 688 -15.96 -53.36 -0.30
C GLY A 688 -16.12 -53.41 -1.82
N TYR A 689 -15.60 -52.42 -2.54
CA TYR A 689 -15.82 -52.28 -3.99
C TYR A 689 -14.78 -53.10 -4.76
N GLU A 690 -15.26 -54.00 -5.64
CA GLU A 690 -14.39 -54.92 -6.37
C GLU A 690 -13.44 -54.16 -7.32
N GLY A 691 -12.17 -54.57 -7.38
CA GLY A 691 -11.21 -54.07 -8.37
C GLY A 691 -10.44 -52.79 -8.00
N ILE A 692 -10.77 -52.12 -6.89
CA ILE A 692 -10.00 -50.95 -6.41
C ILE A 692 -8.70 -51.41 -5.76
N GLU A 693 -7.58 -50.90 -6.29
CA GLU A 693 -6.25 -51.03 -5.69
C GLU A 693 -5.81 -49.68 -5.11
N TRP A 694 -5.48 -49.63 -3.81
CA TRP A 694 -4.89 -48.43 -3.20
C TRP A 694 -3.38 -48.39 -3.47
N LEU A 695 -2.94 -47.38 -4.23
CA LEU A 695 -1.53 -47.16 -4.53
C LEU A 695 -0.87 -46.21 -3.52
N SER A 696 -1.61 -45.20 -3.04
CA SER A 696 -1.12 -44.24 -2.05
C SER A 696 -2.26 -43.70 -1.17
N PRO A 697 -2.23 -43.90 0.16
CA PRO A 697 -1.27 -44.74 0.89
C PRO A 697 -1.29 -46.20 0.41
N SER A 698 -0.13 -46.85 0.42
CA SER A 698 -0.04 -48.28 0.08
C SER A 698 -0.71 -49.15 1.15
N PRO A 699 -1.11 -50.40 0.86
CA PRO A 699 -1.80 -51.25 1.84
C PRO A 699 -1.00 -51.54 3.13
N ASP A 700 0.33 -51.39 3.09
CA ASP A 700 1.22 -51.59 4.23
C ASP A 700 1.51 -50.30 5.03
N GLU A 701 0.95 -49.15 4.60
CA GLU A 701 1.13 -47.84 5.23
C GLU A 701 -0.21 -47.32 5.77
N THR A 702 -0.24 -46.91 7.04
CA THR A 702 -1.45 -46.31 7.60
C THR A 702 -1.68 -44.89 7.07
N ALA A 703 -2.93 -44.41 7.04
CA ALA A 703 -3.25 -43.03 6.67
C ALA A 703 -2.49 -41.98 7.50
N ARG A 704 -2.25 -42.28 8.80
CA ARG A 704 -1.45 -41.44 9.67
C ARG A 704 0.01 -41.38 9.23
N GLU A 705 0.65 -42.54 9.06
CA GLU A 705 2.05 -42.61 8.62
C GLU A 705 2.23 -41.87 7.29
N PHE A 706 1.32 -42.09 6.34
CA PHE A 706 1.34 -41.40 5.05
C PHE A 706 1.30 -39.88 5.20
N VAL A 707 0.35 -39.34 5.96
CA VAL A 707 0.21 -37.89 6.18
C VAL A 707 1.41 -37.29 6.93
N GLU A 708 1.94 -37.99 7.94
CA GLU A 708 3.08 -37.56 8.74
C GLU A 708 4.41 -37.63 7.95
N ASN A 709 4.52 -38.54 6.98
CA ASN A 709 5.67 -38.68 6.09
C ASN A 709 5.67 -37.67 4.93
N MET A 710 4.52 -37.08 4.58
CA MET A 710 4.43 -36.08 3.51
C MET A 710 5.05 -34.75 3.91
N ALA A 711 5.86 -34.18 3.01
CA ALA A 711 6.43 -32.85 3.21
C ALA A 711 5.33 -31.77 3.32
N VAL A 712 5.38 -30.97 4.38
CA VAL A 712 4.46 -29.85 4.60
C VAL A 712 5.07 -28.57 4.02
N SER A 713 4.90 -28.39 2.71
CA SER A 713 5.43 -27.27 1.92
C SER A 713 4.42 -26.85 0.85
N PRO A 714 4.37 -25.57 0.43
CA PRO A 714 3.59 -25.15 -0.74
C PRO A 714 3.88 -25.98 -1.99
N SER A 715 5.12 -26.45 -2.19
CA SER A 715 5.46 -27.28 -3.36
C SER A 715 4.70 -28.61 -3.45
N ASN A 716 4.22 -29.15 -2.32
CA ASN A 716 3.51 -30.44 -2.24
C ASN A 716 2.04 -30.25 -1.83
N ARG A 717 1.75 -29.30 -0.93
CA ARG A 717 0.44 -29.17 -0.27
C ARG A 717 -0.43 -28.03 -0.78
N ARG A 718 0.04 -27.18 -1.71
CA ARG A 718 -0.78 -26.07 -2.22
C ARG A 718 -1.93 -26.56 -3.08
N ALA A 719 -3.07 -25.90 -2.96
CA ALA A 719 -4.22 -26.05 -3.86
C ALA A 719 -4.34 -24.86 -4.84
N ASN A 720 -3.49 -23.83 -4.69
CA ASN A 720 -3.54 -22.58 -5.46
C ASN A 720 -4.81 -21.76 -5.19
N HIS A 721 -5.41 -21.93 -4.00
CA HIS A 721 -6.58 -21.20 -3.53
C HIS A 721 -6.20 -20.17 -2.46
N TRP A 722 -5.08 -19.48 -2.66
CA TRP A 722 -4.51 -18.52 -1.72
C TRP A 722 -5.48 -17.37 -1.40
N ILE A 723 -5.67 -17.09 -0.11
CA ILE A 723 -6.55 -16.03 0.40
C ILE A 723 -5.96 -15.30 1.62
N GLY A 724 -6.62 -14.22 2.04
CA GLY A 724 -6.56 -13.72 3.41
C GLY A 724 -5.48 -12.70 3.78
N THR A 725 -4.55 -12.39 2.87
CA THR A 725 -3.43 -11.44 3.10
C THR A 725 -3.88 -10.02 3.41
N ASN A 726 -5.09 -9.62 2.99
CA ASN A 726 -5.70 -8.31 3.26
C ASN A 726 -7.03 -8.48 3.99
N LYS A 727 -7.06 -9.33 5.01
CA LYS A 727 -8.24 -9.74 5.78
C LYS A 727 -9.23 -8.59 6.03
N MET A 728 -10.51 -8.86 5.72
CA MET A 728 -11.62 -8.00 6.10
C MET A 728 -12.01 -8.19 7.57
N GLY A 729 -12.32 -7.10 8.26
CA GLY A 729 -12.83 -7.19 9.63
C GLY A 729 -13.20 -5.85 10.27
N LYS A 730 -13.85 -5.94 11.43
CA LYS A 730 -14.23 -4.78 12.25
C LYS A 730 -13.06 -4.26 13.11
N LEU A 731 -12.03 -5.07 13.33
CA LEU A 731 -10.89 -4.74 14.19
C LEU A 731 -9.78 -4.10 13.35
N ASP A 732 -9.82 -2.76 13.26
CA ASP A 732 -8.84 -1.92 12.56
C ASP A 732 -7.40 -2.32 12.89
N GLY A 733 -6.67 -2.80 11.89
CA GLY A 733 -5.29 -3.30 12.01
C GLY A 733 -4.26 -2.28 12.49
N ARG A 734 -4.60 -0.97 12.52
CA ARG A 734 -3.75 0.08 13.09
C ARG A 734 -3.75 0.07 14.62
N GLN A 735 -4.74 -0.59 15.23
CA GLN A 735 -4.91 -0.64 16.68
C GLN A 735 -4.19 -1.85 17.29
N ASN A 736 -3.87 -1.76 18.58
CA ASN A 736 -3.32 -2.91 19.32
C ASN A 736 -4.35 -4.05 19.31
N ASN A 737 -3.95 -5.23 18.80
CA ASN A 737 -4.79 -6.41 18.55
C ASN A 737 -5.78 -6.30 17.37
N GLY A 738 -5.63 -5.31 16.50
CA GLY A 738 -6.32 -5.28 15.21
C GLY A 738 -5.76 -6.35 14.27
N ASP A 739 -6.63 -6.95 13.46
CA ASP A 739 -6.27 -8.01 12.50
C ASP A 739 -6.78 -7.75 11.08
N ALA A 740 -7.53 -6.66 10.86
CA ALA A 740 -8.13 -6.32 9.58
C ALA A 740 -7.29 -5.31 8.81
N VAL A 741 -7.08 -5.57 7.52
CA VAL A 741 -6.52 -4.62 6.56
C VAL A 741 -7.61 -3.74 5.95
N VAL A 742 -8.79 -4.31 5.70
CA VAL A 742 -9.94 -3.59 5.15
C VAL A 742 -11.16 -3.60 6.08
N ASP A 743 -11.95 -2.54 6.02
CA ASP A 743 -13.24 -2.42 6.69
C ASP A 743 -14.35 -3.19 5.96
N LEU A 744 -15.59 -3.14 6.47
CA LEU A 744 -16.72 -3.88 5.90
C LEU A 744 -17.20 -3.34 4.55
N ASN A 745 -16.68 -2.21 4.07
CA ASN A 745 -16.89 -1.71 2.71
C ASN A 745 -15.71 -2.03 1.80
N ALA A 746 -14.85 -2.97 2.22
CA ALA A 746 -13.61 -3.33 1.55
C ALA A 746 -12.61 -2.17 1.40
N ARG A 747 -12.77 -1.10 2.20
CA ARG A 747 -11.88 0.06 2.20
C ARG A 747 -10.68 -0.20 3.11
N VAL A 748 -9.48 0.13 2.65
CA VAL A 748 -8.25 -0.02 3.43
C VAL A 748 -8.30 0.91 4.64
N TRP A 749 -8.08 0.36 5.83
CA TRP A 749 -8.05 1.14 7.06
C TRP A 749 -7.00 2.25 7.00
N GLY A 750 -7.38 3.47 7.40
CA GLY A 750 -6.51 4.64 7.28
C GLY A 750 -6.48 5.29 5.91
N THR A 751 -7.38 4.90 5.01
CA THR A 751 -7.60 5.56 3.72
C THR A 751 -9.06 5.95 3.54
N ASP A 752 -9.34 6.93 2.67
CA ASP A 752 -10.71 7.31 2.34
C ASP A 752 -11.20 6.79 0.98
N ASN A 753 -10.28 6.43 0.07
CA ASN A 753 -10.60 6.06 -1.31
C ASN A 753 -9.76 4.90 -1.90
N ILE A 754 -9.05 4.12 -1.08
CA ILE A 754 -8.37 2.89 -1.51
C ILE A 754 -9.16 1.68 -1.01
N PHE A 755 -9.47 0.75 -1.91
CA PHE A 755 -10.24 -0.46 -1.62
C PHE A 755 -9.50 -1.69 -2.11
N VAL A 756 -9.79 -2.86 -1.52
CA VAL A 756 -9.26 -4.15 -1.99
C VAL A 756 -10.43 -5.10 -2.21
N VAL A 757 -10.58 -5.61 -3.43
CA VAL A 757 -11.66 -6.53 -3.79
C VAL A 757 -11.09 -7.67 -4.64
N ASP A 758 -10.63 -8.70 -3.94
CA ASP A 758 -10.20 -9.98 -4.51
C ASP A 758 -10.12 -11.03 -3.37
N ALA A 759 -9.50 -12.18 -3.66
CA ALA A 759 -9.34 -13.29 -2.73
C ALA A 759 -8.58 -12.94 -1.43
N SER A 760 -7.79 -11.85 -1.42
CA SER A 760 -7.01 -11.42 -0.25
C SER A 760 -7.86 -11.01 0.95
N ILE A 761 -9.12 -10.62 0.75
CA ILE A 761 -9.95 -10.08 1.84
C ILE A 761 -10.69 -11.15 2.66
N PHE A 762 -10.68 -12.40 2.20
CA PHE A 762 -11.37 -13.51 2.87
C PHE A 762 -10.80 -13.74 4.27
N PRO A 763 -11.63 -13.77 5.34
CA PRO A 763 -11.13 -14.00 6.70
C PRO A 763 -10.63 -15.42 6.95
N GLY A 764 -11.13 -16.40 6.20
CA GLY A 764 -10.68 -17.78 6.27
C GLY A 764 -11.20 -18.64 5.12
N MET A 765 -10.71 -19.87 5.02
CA MET A 765 -11.02 -20.77 3.90
C MET A 765 -12.49 -21.18 3.87
N ILE A 766 -12.99 -21.44 2.68
CA ILE A 766 -14.36 -21.88 2.40
C ILE A 766 -14.41 -23.40 2.15
N THR A 767 -15.58 -23.96 1.84
CA THR A 767 -15.72 -25.40 1.59
C THR A 767 -15.16 -25.80 0.20
N PRO A 768 -15.48 -25.10 -0.91
CA PRO A 768 -15.02 -25.54 -2.23
C PRO A 768 -14.02 -24.58 -2.91
N ASN A 769 -13.73 -24.80 -4.21
CA ASN A 769 -12.88 -23.89 -5.00
C ASN A 769 -13.44 -22.45 -5.00
N PRO A 770 -12.60 -21.39 -4.87
CA PRO A 770 -13.05 -20.06 -4.43
C PRO A 770 -13.60 -19.13 -5.51
N THR A 771 -13.52 -19.46 -6.80
CA THR A 771 -13.83 -18.49 -7.87
C THR A 771 -15.24 -17.88 -7.75
N ALA A 772 -16.28 -18.70 -7.59
CA ALA A 772 -17.66 -18.21 -7.45
C ALA A 772 -17.87 -17.34 -6.19
N TYR A 773 -17.15 -17.66 -5.11
CA TYR A 773 -17.18 -16.89 -3.87
C TYR A 773 -16.52 -15.53 -4.06
N ILE A 774 -15.40 -15.46 -4.78
CA ILE A 774 -14.71 -14.20 -5.07
C ILE A 774 -15.60 -13.30 -5.94
N LEU A 775 -16.28 -13.85 -6.95
CA LEU A 775 -17.26 -13.09 -7.75
C LEU A 775 -18.41 -12.56 -6.89
N THR A 776 -18.93 -13.39 -5.98
CA THR A 776 -20.03 -13.01 -5.06
C THR A 776 -19.59 -11.89 -4.12
N VAL A 777 -18.37 -11.98 -3.58
CA VAL A 777 -17.75 -10.93 -2.78
C VAL A 777 -17.58 -9.64 -3.57
N ALA A 778 -17.16 -9.72 -4.84
CA ALA A 778 -16.99 -8.55 -5.70
C ALA A 778 -18.34 -7.87 -6.02
N GLU A 779 -19.38 -8.64 -6.33
CA GLU A 779 -20.74 -8.14 -6.51
C GLU A 779 -21.25 -7.39 -5.28
N HIS A 780 -21.10 -7.97 -4.08
CA HIS A 780 -21.50 -7.32 -2.84
C HIS A 780 -20.65 -6.10 -2.50
N ALA A 781 -19.33 -6.19 -2.64
CA ALA A 781 -18.41 -5.07 -2.43
C ALA A 781 -18.77 -3.89 -3.33
N SER A 782 -19.09 -4.14 -4.61
CA SER A 782 -19.46 -3.10 -5.56
C SER A 782 -20.68 -2.30 -5.09
N GLU A 783 -21.71 -2.96 -4.58
CA GLU A 783 -22.92 -2.30 -4.05
C GLU A 783 -22.59 -1.44 -2.84
N ARG A 784 -21.76 -1.98 -1.92
CA ARG A 784 -21.34 -1.25 -0.72
C ARG A 784 -20.52 -0.02 -1.07
N ILE A 785 -19.59 -0.12 -2.02
CA ILE A 785 -18.75 0.98 -2.47
C ILE A 785 -19.59 2.05 -3.19
N LEU A 786 -20.51 1.65 -4.07
CA LEU A 786 -21.43 2.58 -4.76
C LEU A 786 -22.38 3.30 -3.78
N ALA A 787 -22.73 2.67 -2.66
CA ALA A 787 -23.55 3.28 -1.63
C ALA A 787 -22.80 4.28 -0.72
N LEU A 788 -21.47 4.36 -0.81
CA LEU A 788 -20.69 5.35 -0.06
C LEU A 788 -20.76 6.72 -0.72
N ASP A 789 -21.10 7.74 0.08
CA ASP A 789 -20.91 9.13 -0.34
C ASP A 789 -19.43 9.39 -0.70
N PRO A 790 -19.15 10.24 -1.71
CA PRO A 790 -17.80 10.69 -1.97
C PRO A 790 -17.20 11.33 -0.71
N ALA A 791 -15.93 11.05 -0.45
CA ALA A 791 -15.22 11.70 0.64
C ALA A 791 -15.22 13.22 0.39
N THR A 792 -15.71 14.00 1.35
CA THR A 792 -15.85 15.44 1.18
C THR A 792 -14.64 16.17 1.78
N PRO A 793 -14.04 17.12 1.05
CA PRO A 793 -12.98 17.97 1.59
C PRO A 793 -13.45 18.72 2.83
N GLY A 794 -12.81 18.46 3.97
CA GLY A 794 -13.17 19.10 5.23
C GLY A 794 -12.84 20.59 5.26
N SER A 795 -13.49 21.33 6.16
CA SER A 795 -13.20 22.74 6.39
C SER A 795 -11.81 22.96 6.98
N LYS A 796 -11.32 24.21 6.92
CA LYS A 796 -10.12 24.62 7.64
C LYS A 796 -10.20 24.16 9.12
N TYR A 797 -9.07 23.70 9.64
CA TYR A 797 -8.84 23.11 10.97
C TYR A 797 -9.63 21.85 11.33
N ALA A 798 -10.52 21.36 10.48
CA ALA A 798 -11.13 20.04 10.68
C ALA A 798 -10.05 18.95 10.61
N GLN A 799 -10.22 17.89 11.41
CA GLN A 799 -9.31 16.74 11.41
C GLN A 799 -9.29 16.07 10.03
N CYS A 800 -8.08 15.78 9.53
CA CYS A 800 -7.83 15.20 8.21
C CYS A 800 -6.84 14.03 8.26
N GLY A 801 -6.54 13.52 9.45
CA GLY A 801 -5.61 12.41 9.62
C GLY A 801 -5.34 12.09 11.08
N GLY A 802 -4.64 10.97 11.29
CA GLY A 802 -4.35 10.37 12.59
C GLY A 802 -4.51 8.85 12.57
N GLN A 803 -3.83 8.16 13.47
CA GLN A 803 -3.84 6.69 13.58
C GLN A 803 -5.24 6.09 13.82
N THR A 804 -6.14 6.83 14.46
CA THR A 804 -7.53 6.40 14.71
C THR A 804 -8.55 7.10 13.80
N TRP A 805 -8.09 7.93 12.85
CA TRP A 805 -8.97 8.66 11.95
C TRP A 805 -9.60 7.72 10.91
N THR A 806 -10.89 7.93 10.64
CA THR A 806 -11.71 7.14 9.71
C THR A 806 -12.51 7.99 8.72
N GLY A 807 -12.39 9.32 8.81
CA GLY A 807 -13.03 10.28 7.91
C GLY A 807 -12.18 10.62 6.69
N SER A 808 -12.54 11.68 5.97
CA SER A 808 -11.80 12.10 4.78
C SER A 808 -10.42 12.68 5.13
N TYR A 809 -9.43 12.34 4.32
CA TYR A 809 -8.06 12.86 4.33
C TYR A 809 -7.90 14.05 3.37
N GLN A 810 -8.85 14.25 2.46
CA GLN A 810 -8.85 15.35 1.49
C GLN A 810 -8.94 16.72 2.15
N CYS A 811 -8.30 17.71 1.54
CA CYS A 811 -8.34 19.12 1.93
C CYS A 811 -9.04 19.95 0.86
N LYS A 812 -9.79 20.99 1.26
CA LYS A 812 -10.27 21.98 0.28
C LYS A 812 -9.08 22.66 -0.39
N GLU A 813 -9.25 23.04 -1.65
CA GLU A 813 -8.25 23.79 -2.41
C GLU A 813 -7.65 24.94 -1.59
N GLY A 814 -6.31 25.05 -1.64
CA GLY A 814 -5.55 26.01 -0.83
C GLY A 814 -5.26 25.58 0.62
N LEU A 815 -5.84 24.47 1.09
CA LEU A 815 -5.52 23.88 2.40
C LEU A 815 -4.66 22.62 2.25
N THR A 816 -3.72 22.44 3.18
CA THR A 816 -2.92 21.24 3.36
C THR A 816 -3.24 20.60 4.70
N CYS A 817 -3.37 19.28 4.75
CA CYS A 817 -3.47 18.59 6.02
C CYS A 817 -2.10 18.67 6.70
N THR A 818 -2.02 19.14 7.94
CA THR A 818 -0.77 19.30 8.68
C THR A 818 -0.78 18.33 9.86
N LYS A 819 0.21 17.45 9.93
CA LYS A 819 0.41 16.51 11.04
C LYS A 819 0.78 17.30 12.30
N VAL A 820 0.04 17.07 13.39
CA VAL A 820 0.35 17.63 14.72
C VAL A 820 1.04 16.59 15.59
N ASP A 821 0.52 15.37 15.54
CA ASP A 821 1.12 14.16 16.09
C ASP A 821 0.56 12.91 15.38
N ASN A 822 0.85 11.73 15.92
CA ASN A 822 0.43 10.47 15.32
C ASN A 822 -1.10 10.26 15.35
N TYR A 823 -1.83 10.92 16.24
CA TYR A 823 -3.29 10.74 16.41
C TYR A 823 -4.11 11.86 15.78
N TYR A 824 -3.48 13.00 15.47
CA TYR A 824 -4.18 14.16 14.98
C TYR A 824 -3.41 14.90 13.87
N SER A 825 -4.08 15.09 12.75
CA SER A 825 -3.69 16.01 11.68
C SER A 825 -4.88 16.92 11.34
N HIS A 826 -4.63 18.17 10.97
CA HIS A 826 -5.70 19.13 10.70
C HIS A 826 -5.43 20.01 9.48
N ARG A 827 -6.49 20.51 8.84
CA ARG A 827 -6.37 21.29 7.60
C ARG A 827 -5.88 22.71 7.88
N ALA A 828 -4.77 23.14 7.30
CA ALA A 828 -4.17 24.46 7.45
C ALA A 828 -3.76 25.04 6.08
N MET A 829 -3.31 26.28 5.99
CA MET A 829 -2.72 26.82 4.75
C MET A 829 -1.23 26.41 4.68
N PRO A 830 -0.65 26.13 3.49
CA PRO A 830 0.78 25.89 3.35
C PRO A 830 1.62 27.07 3.88
N LEU A 831 2.68 26.76 4.62
CA LEU A 831 3.53 27.75 5.31
C LEU A 831 4.25 28.72 4.36
N GLU A 832 4.40 28.37 3.08
CA GLU A 832 5.10 29.19 2.07
C GLU A 832 4.24 30.34 1.51
N ASN A 833 2.91 30.30 1.67
CA ASN A 833 2.01 31.38 1.23
C ASN A 833 1.72 32.43 2.32
N ILE A 834 2.56 32.51 3.35
CA ILE A 834 2.53 33.64 4.32
C ILE A 834 3.34 34.80 3.73
N GLY A 835 2.88 35.30 2.58
CA GLY A 835 3.52 36.36 1.80
C GLY A 835 2.52 37.13 0.93
N THR A 836 1.92 38.18 1.52
CA THR A 836 1.31 39.36 0.86
C THR A 836 0.11 39.20 -0.11
N GLY A 837 -1.12 39.29 0.45
CA GLY A 837 -2.33 39.97 -0.09
C GLY A 837 -3.43 39.07 -0.69
N GLU A 838 -4.76 39.18 -0.44
CA GLU A 838 -5.67 39.98 0.40
C GLU A 838 -6.94 39.10 0.57
N THR A 839 -7.54 38.87 1.74
CA THR A 839 -8.28 39.85 2.55
C THR A 839 -7.71 39.97 3.95
N SER A 840 -7.36 41.21 4.27
CA SER A 840 -7.01 41.71 5.60
C SER A 840 -8.06 41.37 6.66
N MET A 841 -7.63 40.71 7.73
CA MET A 841 -7.76 41.33 9.05
C MET A 841 -6.39 41.23 9.71
N ALA A 842 -5.72 42.37 9.85
CA ALA A 842 -4.48 42.45 10.59
C ALA A 842 -4.74 41.97 12.02
N LEU A 843 -4.17 40.82 12.40
CA LEU A 843 -4.09 40.41 13.80
C LEU A 843 -3.10 41.38 14.48
N SER A 844 -3.62 42.46 15.05
CA SER A 844 -2.84 43.36 15.88
C SER A 844 -2.72 42.74 17.25
N ILE A 845 -1.51 42.29 17.61
CA ILE A 845 -1.21 41.97 19.00
C ILE A 845 -0.81 43.25 19.72
N CYS A 846 -1.55 43.58 20.77
CA CYS A 846 -1.23 44.69 21.64
C CYS A 846 -0.69 44.14 22.94
N ASN A 847 0.55 44.51 23.25
CA ASN A 847 1.28 44.14 24.46
C ASN A 847 1.49 45.42 25.29
N THR A 848 0.71 45.60 26.36
CA THR A 848 0.73 46.83 27.18
C THR A 848 0.99 46.53 28.65
N SER A 849 1.59 47.49 29.36
CA SER A 849 1.78 47.44 30.82
C SER A 849 0.63 48.08 31.63
N HIS A 850 -0.36 48.63 30.94
CA HIS A 850 -1.53 49.30 31.53
C HIS A 850 -2.80 48.82 30.82
N VAL A 851 -3.93 48.82 31.55
CA VAL A 851 -5.23 48.39 31.00
C VAL A 851 -5.64 49.32 29.85
N PRO A 852 -5.80 48.81 28.62
CA PRO A 852 -6.22 49.61 27.47
C PRO A 852 -7.58 50.26 27.68
N GLU A 853 -7.76 51.47 27.16
CA GLU A 853 -9.03 52.21 27.20
C GLU A 853 -10.14 51.40 26.51
N GLY A 854 -11.27 51.18 27.19
CA GLY A 854 -12.43 50.44 26.67
C GLY A 854 -12.36 48.92 26.77
N LEU A 855 -11.23 48.32 27.19
CA LEU A 855 -11.13 46.86 27.34
C LEU A 855 -12.04 46.33 28.47
N LEU A 856 -12.18 47.09 29.55
CA LEU A 856 -13.08 46.69 30.65
C LEU A 856 -14.54 46.69 30.22
N ASP A 857 -15.00 47.75 29.56
CA ASP A 857 -16.38 47.85 29.04
C ASP A 857 -16.66 46.71 28.04
N LEU A 858 -15.67 46.37 27.22
CA LEU A 858 -15.77 45.27 26.27
C LEU A 858 -15.86 43.91 26.96
N LEU A 859 -15.02 43.65 27.96
CA LEU A 859 -15.10 42.40 28.73
C LEU A 859 -16.41 42.35 29.52
N GLU A 860 -16.89 43.46 30.08
CA GLU A 860 -18.19 43.52 30.76
C GLU A 860 -19.35 43.09 29.84
N SER A 861 -19.29 43.43 28.55
CA SER A 861 -20.29 42.99 27.55
C SER A 861 -20.32 41.46 27.31
N TYR A 862 -19.26 40.75 27.70
CA TYR A 862 -19.15 39.28 27.59
C TYR A 862 -19.38 38.55 28.92
N LEU A 863 -19.91 39.24 29.94
CA LEU A 863 -20.31 38.56 31.16
C LEU A 863 -21.44 37.54 30.87
N PRO A 864 -21.40 36.35 31.50
CA PRO A 864 -20.50 35.99 32.60
C PRO A 864 -19.13 35.42 32.18
N ASN A 865 -18.94 35.05 30.92
CA ASN A 865 -17.76 34.29 30.49
C ASN A 865 -16.44 35.05 30.68
N SER A 866 -16.40 36.36 30.52
CA SER A 866 -15.16 37.15 30.71
C SER A 866 -14.74 37.36 32.16
N LEU A 867 -15.55 36.93 33.14
CA LEU A 867 -15.49 37.38 34.52
C LEU A 867 -14.10 37.30 35.19
N PRO A 868 -13.34 36.18 35.15
CA PRO A 868 -12.05 36.11 35.83
C PRO A 868 -11.02 37.12 35.29
N LEU A 869 -10.93 37.27 33.95
CA LEU A 869 -10.03 38.25 33.36
C LEU A 869 -10.50 39.69 33.67
N LEU A 870 -11.81 39.96 33.58
CA LEU A 870 -12.37 41.27 33.90
C LEU A 870 -11.99 41.69 35.32
N ARG A 871 -12.21 40.81 36.30
CA ARG A 871 -11.89 41.06 37.71
C ARG A 871 -10.41 41.26 37.94
N ARG A 872 -9.56 40.44 37.31
CA ARG A 872 -8.11 40.61 37.43
C ARG A 872 -7.65 41.97 36.92
N LEU A 873 -8.23 42.47 35.82
CA LEU A 873 -7.91 43.76 35.24
C LEU A 873 -8.48 44.93 36.08
N GLN A 874 -9.68 44.80 36.64
CA GLN A 874 -10.24 45.79 37.60
C GLN A 874 -9.37 45.88 38.86
N PHE A 875 -8.89 44.75 39.37
CA PHE A 875 -7.93 44.70 40.48
C PHE A 875 -6.61 45.39 40.12
N ALA A 876 -6.10 45.15 38.90
CA ALA A 876 -4.88 45.75 38.39
C ALA A 876 -4.94 47.29 38.32
N GLN A 877 -6.12 47.89 38.12
CA GLN A 877 -6.25 49.35 38.04
C GLN A 877 -6.08 50.09 39.38
N HIS A 878 -6.03 49.39 40.52
CA HIS A 878 -5.83 50.02 41.82
C HIS A 878 -4.33 50.31 42.05
N GLU A 879 -3.99 51.51 42.52
CA GLU A 879 -2.60 51.97 42.66
C GLU A 879 -1.71 50.96 43.41
N GLY A 880 -0.54 50.66 42.82
CA GLY A 880 0.48 49.78 43.41
C GLY A 880 0.23 48.26 43.24
N ARG A 881 -0.76 47.84 42.44
CA ARG A 881 -1.15 46.42 42.29
C ARG A 881 -0.82 45.76 40.93
N ILE A 882 -0.07 46.46 40.08
CA ILE A 882 0.54 45.92 38.85
C ILE A 882 2.05 45.86 39.07
N THR A 883 2.65 44.70 38.81
CA THR A 883 4.10 44.54 38.84
C THR A 883 4.71 45.10 37.54
N PRO A 884 6.00 45.50 37.53
CA PRO A 884 6.67 45.96 36.29
C PRO A 884 6.72 44.91 35.17
N THR A 885 6.50 43.63 35.51
CA THR A 885 6.60 42.45 34.65
C THR A 885 5.25 42.04 34.07
N ALA A 886 4.16 42.57 34.62
CA ALA A 886 2.82 42.35 34.11
C ALA A 886 2.66 42.91 32.69
N ARG A 887 2.00 42.13 31.84
CA ARG A 887 1.56 42.52 30.50
C ARG A 887 0.11 42.13 30.30
N ILE A 888 -0.57 42.94 29.51
CA ILE A 888 -1.90 42.68 29.00
C ILE A 888 -1.74 42.43 27.51
N LEU A 889 -2.07 41.22 27.10
CA LEU A 889 -2.05 40.78 25.72
C LEU A 889 -3.48 40.74 25.22
N PHE A 890 -3.77 41.37 24.10
CA PHE A 890 -5.06 41.18 23.45
C PHE A 890 -4.93 41.22 21.94
N ILE A 891 -5.75 40.39 21.31
CA ILE A 891 -5.77 40.16 19.88
C ILE A 891 -7.24 40.20 19.47
N HIS A 892 -7.53 41.01 18.47
CA HIS A 892 -8.89 41.19 18.02
C HIS A 892 -9.01 41.34 16.50
N ASN A 893 -10.20 41.06 15.99
CA ASN A 893 -10.53 41.16 14.59
C ASN A 893 -11.63 42.21 14.44
N GLY A 894 -11.42 43.25 13.62
CA GLY A 894 -12.36 44.37 13.46
C GLY A 894 -12.04 45.59 14.34
N PRO A 895 -12.92 46.60 14.44
CA PRO A 895 -12.65 47.84 15.13
C PRO A 895 -12.40 47.61 16.64
N PRO A 896 -11.39 48.27 17.26
CA PRO A 896 -10.94 47.99 18.64
C PRO A 896 -12.02 48.05 19.72
N ARG A 897 -13.09 48.82 19.50
CA ARG A 897 -14.20 48.99 20.47
C ARG A 897 -15.34 48.00 20.28
N GLN A 898 -15.39 47.27 19.16
CA GLN A 898 -16.42 46.27 18.84
C GLN A 898 -15.81 45.16 17.96
N PRO A 899 -14.88 44.36 18.50
CA PRO A 899 -14.28 43.30 17.71
C PRO A 899 -15.27 42.16 17.47
N GLN A 900 -15.19 41.58 16.27
CA GLN A 900 -15.96 40.38 15.91
C GLN A 900 -15.47 39.16 16.71
N TYR A 901 -14.14 39.05 16.88
CA TYR A 901 -13.49 38.01 17.68
C TYR A 901 -12.39 38.66 18.53
N LEU A 902 -12.32 38.29 19.80
CA LEU A 902 -11.35 38.77 20.79
C LEU A 902 -10.74 37.59 21.55
N THR A 903 -9.44 37.63 21.77
CA THR A 903 -8.72 36.84 22.78
C THR A 903 -7.83 37.77 23.57
N ALA A 904 -7.96 37.77 24.89
CA ALA A 904 -7.23 38.67 25.78
C ALA A 904 -6.71 37.92 27.00
N ALA A 905 -5.55 38.33 27.52
CA ALA A 905 -4.93 37.78 28.70
C ALA A 905 -4.23 38.85 29.55
N TYR A 906 -4.23 38.65 30.85
CA TYR A 906 -3.28 39.27 31.77
C TYR A 906 -2.20 38.24 32.10
N VAL A 907 -0.92 38.60 31.98
CA VAL A 907 0.23 37.72 32.24
C VAL A 907 1.23 38.43 33.13
N ASP A 908 1.72 37.79 34.18
CA ASP A 908 2.79 38.32 35.04
C ASP A 908 3.86 37.27 35.36
N LEU A 909 4.96 37.33 34.59
CA LEU A 909 6.03 36.32 34.63
C LEU A 909 6.77 36.23 35.98
N ALA A 910 6.85 37.33 36.72
CA ALA A 910 7.48 37.38 38.04
C ALA A 910 6.46 37.40 39.19
N GLY A 911 5.17 37.19 38.87
CA GLY A 911 4.04 37.29 39.78
C GLY A 911 3.92 36.13 40.75
N GLY A 912 4.95 35.88 41.57
CA GLY A 912 4.93 34.85 42.61
C GLY A 912 4.65 33.42 42.11
N PRO A 913 4.52 32.46 43.04
CA PRO A 913 4.21 31.06 42.73
C PRO A 913 2.71 30.76 42.48
N GLU A 914 1.82 31.75 42.58
CA GLU A 914 0.38 31.57 42.36
C GLU A 914 0.00 31.83 40.89
N THR A 915 -1.27 31.79 40.52
CA THR A 915 -1.81 32.15 39.20
C THR A 915 -1.12 33.38 38.62
N GLN A 916 -0.47 33.17 37.48
CA GLN A 916 0.31 34.18 36.76
C GLN A 916 -0.39 34.62 35.47
N MET A 917 -1.41 33.88 35.02
CA MET A 917 -2.14 34.17 33.80
C MET A 917 -3.66 34.00 33.94
N TRP A 918 -4.41 34.98 33.46
CA TRP A 918 -5.87 34.90 33.27
C TRP A 918 -6.17 35.15 31.80
N LEU A 919 -7.04 34.34 31.22
CA LEU A 919 -7.31 34.32 29.79
C LEU A 919 -8.82 34.36 29.55
N PHE A 920 -9.23 35.12 28.55
CA PHE A 920 -10.57 35.10 27.99
C PHE A 920 -10.49 35.01 26.47
N SER A 921 -11.28 34.12 25.89
CA SER A 921 -11.53 34.12 24.45
C SER A 921 -13.02 34.20 24.19
N THR A 922 -13.39 34.94 23.15
CA THR A 922 -14.76 34.93 22.61
C THR A 922 -15.21 33.55 22.13
N LEU A 923 -14.29 32.58 21.98
CA LEU A 923 -14.60 31.15 21.84
C LEU A 923 -15.55 30.65 22.95
N GLU A 924 -15.41 31.19 24.17
CA GLU A 924 -16.21 30.83 25.34
C GLU A 924 -17.69 31.24 25.20
N VAL A 925 -17.99 32.18 24.30
CA VAL A 925 -19.34 32.74 24.08
C VAL A 925 -19.87 32.36 22.70
N GLN A 926 -18.98 32.27 21.71
CA GLN A 926 -19.27 31.99 20.32
C GLN A 926 -18.37 30.84 19.86
N PRO A 927 -18.78 29.57 20.04
CA PRO A 927 -17.96 28.41 19.68
C PRO A 927 -17.84 28.20 18.17
N ALA A 928 -18.56 28.97 17.35
CA ALA A 928 -18.37 29.00 15.90
C ALA A 928 -17.04 29.71 15.55
N ALA A 929 -16.42 29.37 14.41
CA ALA A 929 -15.12 29.93 13.99
C ALA A 929 -13.94 29.63 14.95
N VAL A 930 -13.88 28.42 15.50
CA VAL A 930 -12.78 27.87 16.33
C VAL A 930 -11.40 28.18 15.72
N ASP A 931 -11.32 28.13 14.41
CA ASP A 931 -10.23 28.55 13.53
C ASP A 931 -9.59 29.90 13.89
N VAL A 932 -10.43 30.93 14.01
CA VAL A 932 -10.01 32.30 14.29
C VAL A 932 -9.54 32.40 15.73
N HIS A 933 -10.27 31.78 16.66
CA HIS A 933 -9.89 31.72 18.07
C HIS A 933 -8.59 30.94 18.28
N THR A 934 -8.36 29.86 17.52
CA THR A 934 -7.13 29.07 17.55
C THR A 934 -5.95 29.90 17.05
N ALA A 935 -6.13 30.69 15.98
CA ALA A 935 -5.10 31.61 15.50
C ALA A 935 -4.78 32.70 16.53
N GLN A 936 -5.80 33.30 17.15
CA GLN A 936 -5.60 34.28 18.22
C GLN A 936 -4.90 33.67 19.45
N LEU A 937 -5.36 32.51 19.93
CA LEU A 937 -4.76 31.80 21.07
C LEU A 937 -3.31 31.41 20.78
N ARG A 938 -3.01 30.93 19.58
CA ARG A 938 -1.64 30.61 19.14
C ARG A 938 -0.74 31.84 19.14
N ALA A 939 -1.22 32.96 18.59
CA ALA A 939 -0.45 34.21 18.55
C ALA A 939 -0.21 34.77 19.95
N LEU A 940 -1.21 34.72 20.84
CA LEU A 940 -1.08 35.14 22.23
C LEU A 940 -0.05 34.28 22.98
N VAL A 941 -0.11 32.96 22.82
CA VAL A 941 0.87 32.04 23.44
C VAL A 941 2.26 32.22 22.83
N GLY A 942 2.37 32.51 21.54
CA GLY A 942 3.64 32.84 20.88
C GLY A 942 4.31 34.07 21.50
N GLU A 943 3.55 35.15 21.71
CA GLU A 943 4.04 36.35 22.38
C GLU A 943 4.45 36.08 23.83
N MET A 944 3.68 35.26 24.54
CA MET A 944 4.06 34.83 25.89
C MET A 944 5.39 34.08 25.90
N ILE A 945 5.66 33.22 24.90
CA ILE A 945 6.93 32.50 24.78
C ILE A 945 8.09 33.49 24.55
N GLU A 946 7.91 34.49 23.68
CA GLU A 946 8.92 35.52 23.45
C GLU A 946 9.15 36.41 24.68
N MET A 947 8.08 36.75 25.41
CA MET A 947 8.19 37.40 26.71
C MET A 947 8.99 36.55 27.71
N ASN A 948 8.77 35.23 27.73
CA ASN A 948 9.46 34.30 28.61
C ASN A 948 10.96 34.25 28.29
N LYS A 949 11.32 34.11 27.00
CA LYS A 949 12.70 34.11 26.52
C LYS A 949 13.43 35.42 26.83
N SER A 950 12.73 36.55 26.76
CA SER A 950 13.29 37.89 26.96
C SER A 950 13.35 38.34 28.42
N HIS A 951 12.70 37.63 29.35
CA HIS A 951 12.63 38.03 30.75
C HIS A 951 13.99 38.03 31.48
N GLY A 952 14.87 37.09 31.12
CA GLY A 952 16.28 37.04 31.57
C GLY A 952 16.51 36.87 33.09
N LYS A 953 15.46 36.58 33.87
CA LYS A 953 15.49 36.32 35.31
C LYS A 953 14.88 34.96 35.63
N GLU A 954 15.23 34.41 36.78
CA GLU A 954 14.68 33.15 37.29
C GLU A 954 13.17 33.28 37.50
N LEU A 955 12.40 32.40 36.84
CA LEU A 955 10.95 32.33 36.91
C LEU A 955 10.53 31.35 38.00
N TRP A 956 9.40 31.60 38.64
CA TRP A 956 8.82 30.66 39.61
C TRP A 956 8.45 29.30 38.99
N HIS A 957 8.14 29.30 37.69
CA HIS A 957 7.93 28.10 36.89
C HIS A 957 8.89 28.14 35.71
N GLU A 958 9.96 27.34 35.76
CA GLU A 958 11.09 27.40 34.82
C GLU A 958 10.71 27.32 33.33
N GLU A 959 9.63 26.61 33.01
CA GLU A 959 9.20 26.31 31.63
C GLU A 959 7.81 26.87 31.27
N GLY A 960 7.22 27.74 32.09
CA GLY A 960 5.88 28.26 31.81
C GLY A 960 5.31 29.18 32.88
N VAL A 961 4.00 29.39 32.86
CA VAL A 961 3.27 30.17 33.85
C VAL A 961 2.08 29.39 34.38
N LEU A 962 1.67 29.65 35.63
CA LEU A 962 0.44 29.06 36.16
C LEU A 962 -0.78 29.78 35.58
N LEU A 963 -1.50 29.09 34.68
CA LEU A 963 -2.78 29.54 34.15
C LEU A 963 -3.88 29.31 35.19
N GLY A 964 -4.71 30.33 35.42
CA GLY A 964 -5.90 30.23 36.26
C GLY A 964 -6.97 29.33 35.65
N THR A 965 -8.20 29.41 36.14
CA THR A 965 -9.27 28.58 35.58
C THR A 965 -9.52 28.83 34.10
N CYS A 966 -9.74 27.73 33.38
CA CYS A 966 -9.89 27.73 31.94
C CYS A 966 -11.23 27.11 31.55
N GLU A 967 -11.89 27.67 30.54
CA GLU A 967 -13.08 27.07 29.94
C GLU A 967 -12.68 25.86 29.09
N THR A 968 -13.58 24.86 28.97
CA THR A 968 -13.27 23.57 28.34
C THR A 968 -12.86 23.68 26.87
N GLY A 969 -13.51 24.53 26.08
CA GLY A 969 -13.16 24.83 24.70
C GLY A 969 -11.78 25.47 24.56
N VAL A 970 -11.48 26.48 25.38
CA VAL A 970 -10.14 27.10 25.41
C VAL A 970 -9.07 26.10 25.84
N ARG A 971 -9.33 25.31 26.89
CA ARG A 971 -8.45 24.22 27.35
C ARG A 971 -8.17 23.23 26.22
N ARG A 972 -9.19 22.79 25.50
CA ARG A 972 -9.04 21.85 24.37
C ARG A 972 -8.09 22.39 23.31
N VAL A 973 -8.19 23.68 22.98
CA VAL A 973 -7.28 24.34 22.02
C VAL A 973 -5.85 24.40 22.56
N LEU A 974 -5.65 24.83 23.81
CA LEU A 974 -4.31 24.93 24.43
C LEU A 974 -3.63 23.55 24.60
N THR A 975 -4.40 22.52 25.00
CA THR A 975 -3.94 21.13 25.09
C THR A 975 -3.57 20.59 23.71
N GLY A 976 -4.39 20.83 22.68
CA GLY A 976 -4.08 20.45 21.31
C GLY A 976 -2.82 21.11 20.75
N MET A 977 -2.46 22.31 21.23
CA MET A 977 -1.19 22.96 20.90
C MET A 977 0.00 22.43 21.69
N LYS A 978 -0.20 21.48 22.62
CA LYS A 978 0.82 21.02 23.59
C LYS A 978 1.43 22.17 24.41
N ARG A 979 0.64 23.23 24.66
CA ARG A 979 1.04 24.42 25.41
C ARG A 979 0.38 24.52 26.78
N LEU A 980 -0.32 23.47 27.21
CA LEU A 980 -0.95 23.36 28.53
C LEU A 980 -0.61 22.01 29.14
N ARG A 981 -0.10 22.02 30.38
CA ARG A 981 0.19 20.83 31.19
C ARG A 981 -0.65 20.86 32.47
N THR A 982 -1.11 19.70 32.93
CA THR A 982 -1.80 19.54 34.22
C THR A 982 -0.82 19.66 35.37
N ARG A 983 -1.28 20.20 36.50
CA ARG A 983 -0.63 19.96 37.80
C ARG A 983 -0.92 18.53 38.25
N GLU A 984 -0.15 18.03 39.21
CA GLU A 984 -0.41 16.73 39.87
C GLU A 984 -1.83 16.66 40.46
N THR A 985 -2.40 17.82 40.81
CA THR A 985 -3.70 17.96 41.45
C THR A 985 -4.87 18.07 40.46
N GLY A 986 -4.60 17.93 39.15
CA GLY A 986 -5.62 17.91 38.09
C GLY A 986 -5.90 19.26 37.44
N PHE A 987 -6.94 19.29 36.60
CA PHE A 987 -7.46 20.51 35.98
C PHE A 987 -8.51 21.18 36.86
N TYR A 988 -8.48 22.51 36.89
CA TYR A 988 -9.50 23.33 37.53
C TYR A 988 -10.39 23.94 36.45
N ASP A 989 -11.69 23.64 36.53
CA ASP A 989 -12.70 24.20 35.65
C ASP A 989 -13.23 25.52 36.21
N LYS A 990 -13.58 26.41 35.29
CA LYS A 990 -14.17 27.71 35.56
C LYS A 990 -15.66 27.58 35.87
N TRP A 991 -16.06 27.85 37.10
CA TRP A 991 -17.48 27.87 37.51
C TRP A 991 -17.97 29.29 37.70
N LEU A 992 -19.08 29.65 37.03
CA LEU A 992 -19.67 30.98 37.04
C LEU A 992 -21.11 30.92 37.55
N PHE A 993 -21.46 31.78 38.50
CA PHE A 993 -22.80 31.80 39.10
C PHE A 993 -23.20 33.19 39.56
N GLN A 994 -24.51 33.42 39.70
CA GLN A 994 -25.01 34.69 40.22
C GLN A 994 -25.01 34.72 41.74
N GLN A 995 -24.59 35.84 42.31
CA GLN A 995 -24.54 36.08 43.75
C GLN A 995 -25.91 35.87 44.43
N GLN A 996 -27.00 36.23 43.74
CA GLN A 996 -28.36 36.05 44.24
C GLN A 996 -28.81 34.58 44.36
N HIS A 997 -28.15 33.66 43.62
CA HIS A 997 -28.43 32.23 43.69
C HIS A 997 -27.66 31.53 44.81
N LEU A 998 -26.78 32.24 45.53
CA LEU A 998 -26.13 31.68 46.71
C LEU A 998 -27.20 31.28 47.74
N PRO A 999 -27.08 30.10 48.36
CA PRO A 999 -28.06 29.61 49.33
C PRO A 999 -28.08 30.50 50.57
N THR A 1000 -29.25 30.85 51.08
CA THR A 1000 -29.38 31.67 52.31
C THR A 1000 -28.87 30.88 53.51
N GLN A 1001 -28.59 31.56 54.63
CA GLN A 1001 -28.23 30.89 55.88
C GLN A 1001 -29.25 29.81 56.26
N ARG A 1002 -30.54 30.06 56.02
CA ARG A 1002 -31.62 29.10 56.25
C ARG A 1002 -31.53 27.88 55.33
N ASP A 1003 -31.22 28.08 54.06
CA ASP A 1003 -31.10 26.99 53.08
C ASP A 1003 -29.91 26.08 53.41
N ILE A 1004 -28.80 26.66 53.88
CA ILE A 1004 -27.58 25.90 54.22
C ILE A 1004 -27.76 25.09 55.50
N LEU A 1005 -28.39 25.67 56.53
CA LEU A 1005 -28.50 25.05 57.86
C LEU A 1005 -29.75 24.18 58.02
N GLY A 1006 -30.78 24.36 57.18
CA GLY A 1006 -32.04 23.61 57.24
C GLY A 1006 -32.69 23.67 58.63
N ALA A 1007 -33.24 22.54 59.09
CA ALA A 1007 -33.87 22.43 60.42
C ALA A 1007 -32.88 22.71 61.59
N LYS A 1008 -31.58 22.49 61.38
CA LYS A 1008 -30.54 22.75 62.39
C LYS A 1008 -30.31 24.24 62.63
N GLY A 1009 -30.77 25.12 61.73
CA GLY A 1009 -30.66 26.57 61.89
C GLY A 1009 -31.44 27.13 63.08
N ALA A 1010 -32.47 26.41 63.57
CA ALA A 1010 -33.25 26.82 64.74
C ALA A 1010 -32.49 26.72 66.08
N GLU A 1011 -31.41 25.93 66.11
CA GLU A 1011 -30.54 25.72 67.28
C GLU A 1011 -29.25 26.56 67.21
N ARG A 1012 -29.13 27.45 66.20
CA ARG A 1012 -27.96 28.31 65.97
C ARG A 1012 -28.24 29.75 66.40
N ARG A 1013 -27.17 30.51 66.62
CA ARG A 1013 -27.27 31.97 66.78
C ARG A 1013 -27.75 32.63 65.49
N GLU A 1014 -28.19 33.89 65.60
CA GLU A 1014 -28.66 34.70 64.46
C GLU A 1014 -27.61 34.82 63.34
N ASP A 1015 -26.32 34.86 63.70
CA ASP A 1015 -25.20 34.89 62.76
C ASP A 1015 -24.84 33.51 62.16
N GLY A 1016 -25.63 32.47 62.46
CA GLY A 1016 -25.55 31.12 61.91
C GLY A 1016 -24.54 30.20 62.59
N LEU A 1017 -23.82 30.67 63.61
CA LEU A 1017 -22.81 29.89 64.33
C LEU A 1017 -23.39 29.21 65.58
N GLU A 1018 -22.67 28.19 66.07
CA GLU A 1018 -22.91 27.61 67.39
C GLU A 1018 -22.33 28.50 68.51
N GLU A 1019 -22.77 28.29 69.75
CA GLU A 1019 -22.14 28.88 70.93
C GLU A 1019 -20.66 28.48 71.03
N GLY A 1020 -19.80 29.39 71.48
CA GLY A 1020 -18.35 29.17 71.52
C GLY A 1020 -17.60 29.45 70.21
N MET A 1021 -18.30 29.87 69.15
CA MET A 1021 -17.72 30.23 67.85
C MET A 1021 -17.92 31.72 67.53
N ARG A 1022 -17.01 32.29 66.73
CA ARG A 1022 -17.14 33.65 66.19
C ARG A 1022 -16.60 33.80 64.77
N TRP A 1023 -17.14 34.77 64.06
CA TRP A 1023 -16.60 35.24 62.78
C TRP A 1023 -15.39 36.14 63.02
N ASP A 1024 -14.38 36.00 62.18
CA ASP A 1024 -13.15 36.76 62.23
C ASP A 1024 -12.53 36.88 60.83
N VAL A 1025 -11.43 37.61 60.70
CA VAL A 1025 -10.62 37.70 59.48
C VAL A 1025 -9.34 36.89 59.67
N ALA A 1026 -8.70 36.44 58.58
CA ALA A 1026 -7.42 35.75 58.69
C ALA A 1026 -6.32 36.72 59.12
N SER A 1027 -5.57 36.36 60.16
CA SER A 1027 -4.30 37.01 60.50
C SER A 1027 -3.16 36.39 59.69
N LEU A 1028 -1.96 36.97 59.78
CA LEU A 1028 -0.78 36.42 59.12
C LEU A 1028 -0.44 35.01 59.62
N GLU A 1029 -0.58 34.76 60.93
CA GLU A 1029 -0.34 33.44 61.53
C GLU A 1029 -1.33 32.38 61.01
N ASP A 1030 -2.58 32.78 60.75
CA ASP A 1030 -3.56 31.87 60.13
C ASP A 1030 -3.23 31.59 58.68
N CYS A 1031 -2.68 32.57 57.98
CA CYS A 1031 -2.25 32.38 56.60
C CYS A 1031 -1.07 31.39 56.53
N GLU A 1032 -0.20 31.34 57.54
CA GLU A 1032 0.83 30.29 57.65
C GLU A 1032 0.19 28.91 57.80
N ILE A 1033 -0.85 28.79 58.63
CA ILE A 1033 -1.64 27.56 58.74
C ILE A 1033 -2.26 27.20 57.40
N VAL A 1034 -2.88 28.15 56.69
CA VAL A 1034 -3.52 27.91 55.38
C VAL A 1034 -2.52 27.38 54.37
N VAL A 1035 -1.29 27.94 54.33
CA VAL A 1035 -0.22 27.46 53.44
C VAL A 1035 0.14 26.00 53.73
N THR A 1036 0.16 25.58 55.00
CA THR A 1036 0.42 24.15 55.33
C THR A 1036 -0.73 23.21 54.96
N ARG A 1037 -1.92 23.75 54.62
CA ARG A 1037 -3.14 22.98 54.30
C ARG A 1037 -3.50 23.01 52.81
N THR A 1038 -2.65 23.54 51.96
CA THR A 1038 -2.83 23.58 50.50
C THR A 1038 -1.55 23.17 49.79
N ASP A 1039 -1.71 22.45 48.69
CA ASP A 1039 -0.66 22.09 47.73
C ASP A 1039 -0.44 23.17 46.66
N ILE A 1040 -1.22 24.25 46.70
CA ILE A 1040 -1.01 25.43 45.86
C ILE A 1040 0.10 26.25 46.51
N PRO A 1041 1.24 26.50 45.82
CA PRO A 1041 2.39 27.16 46.40
C PRO A 1041 2.06 28.64 46.65
N ARG A 1042 1.45 28.94 47.80
CA ARG A 1042 1.03 30.27 48.22
C ARG A 1042 1.94 30.75 49.33
N THR A 1043 2.07 32.07 49.48
CA THR A 1043 2.81 32.66 50.59
C THR A 1043 1.82 33.25 51.60
N ALA A 1044 2.11 33.09 52.90
CA ALA A 1044 1.27 33.64 53.95
C ALA A 1044 1.13 35.19 53.86
N PRO A 1045 2.18 35.96 53.51
CA PRO A 1045 2.06 37.39 53.27
C PRO A 1045 1.09 37.74 52.15
N MET A 1046 1.02 36.95 51.07
CA MET A 1046 0.06 37.20 49.99
C MET A 1046 -1.38 36.93 50.46
N LEU A 1047 -1.63 35.79 51.10
CA LEU A 1047 -2.96 35.44 51.62
C LEU A 1047 -3.48 36.48 52.62
N ALA A 1048 -2.61 37.05 53.45
CA ALA A 1048 -2.98 38.10 54.40
C ALA A 1048 -3.44 39.41 53.73
N THR A 1049 -3.16 39.60 52.43
CA THR A 1049 -3.64 40.75 51.64
C THR A 1049 -5.00 40.53 50.98
N LEU A 1050 -5.51 39.29 51.01
CA LEU A 1050 -6.76 38.93 50.33
C LEU A 1050 -7.97 39.09 51.26
N PRO A 1051 -9.15 39.42 50.71
CA PRO A 1051 -10.40 39.31 51.45
C PRO A 1051 -10.57 37.88 51.98
N SER A 1052 -10.79 37.75 53.27
CA SER A 1052 -10.88 36.46 53.94
C SER A 1052 -11.97 36.46 55.00
N LEU A 1053 -12.47 35.27 55.30
CA LEU A 1053 -13.39 35.05 56.40
C LEU A 1053 -12.98 33.77 57.12
N VAL A 1054 -12.93 33.83 58.44
CA VAL A 1054 -12.52 32.72 59.32
C VAL A 1054 -13.60 32.52 60.38
N ILE A 1055 -13.90 31.26 60.68
CA ILE A 1055 -14.67 30.88 61.87
C ILE A 1055 -13.65 30.36 62.88
N ARG A 1056 -13.69 30.92 64.08
CA ARG A 1056 -12.81 30.57 65.19
C ARG A 1056 -13.60 30.15 66.41
N LEU A 1057 -12.96 29.34 67.26
CA LEU A 1057 -13.42 29.13 68.62
C LEU A 1057 -13.07 30.36 69.48
N ASP A 1058 -13.82 30.59 70.55
CA ASP A 1058 -13.58 31.73 71.46
C ASP A 1058 -12.18 31.70 72.11
N GLU A 1059 -11.59 30.51 72.25
CA GLU A 1059 -10.20 30.27 72.68
C GLU A 1059 -9.13 30.64 71.64
N GLY A 1060 -9.54 31.06 70.43
CA GLY A 1060 -8.66 31.65 69.40
C GLY A 1060 -8.33 30.74 68.21
N ARG A 1061 -8.58 29.43 68.30
CA ARG A 1061 -8.25 28.46 67.25
C ARG A 1061 -9.13 28.65 65.99
N PRO A 1062 -8.54 28.80 64.78
CA PRO A 1062 -9.30 28.76 63.52
C PRO A 1062 -9.79 27.34 63.21
N ILE A 1063 -11.06 27.21 62.78
CA ILE A 1063 -11.69 25.91 62.49
C ILE A 1063 -12.31 25.83 61.08
N ALA A 1064 -12.54 26.96 60.42
CA ALA A 1064 -12.88 27.02 59.00
C ALA A 1064 -12.46 28.37 58.41
N TRP A 1065 -12.06 28.40 57.15
CA TRP A 1065 -11.62 29.62 56.46
C TRP A 1065 -11.89 29.57 54.95
N ALA A 1066 -11.92 30.74 54.32
CA ALA A 1066 -11.84 30.91 52.86
C ALA A 1066 -11.34 32.31 52.52
N PHE A 1067 -10.87 32.45 51.28
CA PHE A 1067 -10.27 33.66 50.73
C PHE A 1067 -10.89 33.95 49.36
N LEU A 1068 -10.83 35.21 48.93
CA LEU A 1068 -11.10 35.60 47.54
C LEU A 1068 -9.81 35.99 46.83
N GLY A 1069 -9.60 35.44 45.64
CA GLY A 1069 -8.43 35.73 44.80
C GLY A 1069 -8.41 37.14 44.23
N HIS A 1070 -7.31 37.49 43.56
CA HIS A 1070 -7.16 38.77 42.85
C HIS A 1070 -8.13 38.93 41.67
N ASP A 1071 -8.69 37.84 41.17
CA ASP A 1071 -9.76 37.74 40.19
C ASP A 1071 -11.15 37.55 40.81
N GLY A 1072 -11.25 37.64 42.14
CA GLY A 1072 -12.50 37.49 42.88
C GLY A 1072 -13.04 36.06 42.95
N SER A 1073 -12.27 35.05 42.54
CA SER A 1073 -12.66 33.65 42.67
C SER A 1073 -12.58 33.19 44.13
N LEU A 1074 -13.48 32.28 44.54
CA LEU A 1074 -13.40 31.65 45.86
C LEU A 1074 -12.23 30.66 45.90
N ILE A 1075 -11.27 30.88 46.81
CA ILE A 1075 -10.07 30.06 46.95
C ILE A 1075 -9.81 29.66 48.41
N SER A 1076 -9.04 28.59 48.60
CA SER A 1076 -8.61 28.09 49.91
C SER A 1076 -9.78 27.85 50.90
N LEU A 1077 -10.92 27.34 50.43
CA LEU A 1077 -12.05 26.95 51.27
C LEU A 1077 -11.72 25.68 52.07
N HIS A 1078 -11.73 25.77 53.40
CA HIS A 1078 -11.42 24.64 54.27
C HIS A 1078 -12.28 24.63 55.54
N CYS A 1079 -12.51 23.42 56.06
CA CYS A 1079 -13.09 23.20 57.39
C CYS A 1079 -12.40 21.99 58.03
N GLU A 1080 -11.92 22.21 59.26
CA GLU A 1080 -11.26 21.19 60.09
C GLU A 1080 -12.16 19.97 60.27
N GLU A 1081 -11.54 18.79 60.32
CA GLU A 1081 -12.23 17.49 60.19
C GLU A 1081 -13.38 17.32 61.19
N ASP A 1082 -13.13 17.64 62.47
CA ASP A 1082 -14.10 17.56 63.58
C ASP A 1082 -15.33 18.50 63.40
N PHE A 1083 -15.23 19.45 62.47
CA PHE A 1083 -16.23 20.49 62.23
C PHE A 1083 -16.92 20.34 60.87
N ARG A 1084 -16.54 19.34 60.06
CA ARG A 1084 -17.17 19.03 58.77
C ARG A 1084 -18.63 18.55 58.93
N ARG A 1085 -19.39 18.56 57.82
CA ARG A 1085 -20.82 18.17 57.76
C ARG A 1085 -21.78 18.99 58.63
N ARG A 1086 -21.33 20.12 59.17
CA ARG A 1086 -22.14 21.09 59.97
C ARG A 1086 -22.58 22.32 59.17
N GLY A 1087 -22.28 22.36 57.87
CA GLY A 1087 -22.63 23.47 56.99
C GLY A 1087 -21.68 24.68 57.07
N LEU A 1088 -20.66 24.66 57.94
CA LEU A 1088 -19.77 25.81 58.21
C LEU A 1088 -19.00 26.28 56.97
N ALA A 1089 -18.41 25.38 56.18
CA ALA A 1089 -17.71 25.74 54.94
C ALA A 1089 -18.66 26.42 53.92
N LYS A 1090 -19.87 25.89 53.75
CA LYS A 1090 -20.89 26.48 52.86
C LYS A 1090 -21.36 27.84 53.38
N LEU A 1091 -21.56 27.97 54.70
CA LEU A 1091 -21.94 29.23 55.34
C LEU A 1091 -20.87 30.30 55.12
N LEU A 1092 -19.61 29.92 55.33
CA LEU A 1092 -18.45 30.77 55.18
C LEU A 1092 -18.29 31.22 53.73
N ALA A 1093 -18.32 30.29 52.76
CA ALA A 1093 -18.25 30.60 51.33
C ALA A 1093 -19.39 31.53 50.88
N ALA A 1094 -20.63 31.20 51.23
CA ALA A 1094 -21.79 32.01 50.86
C ALA A 1094 -21.78 33.39 51.52
N ARG A 1095 -21.26 33.52 52.74
CA ARG A 1095 -21.13 34.80 53.45
C ARG A 1095 -20.00 35.63 52.87
N LEU A 1096 -18.82 35.04 52.65
CA LEU A 1096 -17.68 35.72 52.04
C LEU A 1096 -18.00 36.19 50.62
N MET A 1097 -18.65 35.37 49.78
CA MET A 1097 -19.05 35.78 48.43
C MET A 1097 -20.16 36.85 48.43
N ARG A 1098 -20.98 36.92 49.49
CA ARG A 1098 -21.96 38.01 49.67
C ARG A 1098 -21.34 39.32 50.14
N GLN A 1099 -20.36 39.23 51.04
CA GLN A 1099 -19.72 40.39 51.69
C GLN A 1099 -18.49 40.91 50.93
N GLY A 1100 -17.80 40.03 50.23
CA GLY A 1100 -16.38 40.10 49.95
C GLY A 1100 -15.90 40.74 48.64
N PRO A 1101 -16.72 41.17 47.67
CA PRO A 1101 -16.12 41.87 46.54
C PRO A 1101 -15.84 43.36 46.75
N GLY A 1102 -16.32 44.02 47.81
CA GLY A 1102 -16.08 45.46 48.01
C GLY A 1102 -16.46 46.34 46.80
N ASP A 1103 -15.78 47.48 46.61
CA ASP A 1103 -16.00 48.46 45.52
C ASP A 1103 -15.79 47.90 44.08
N PHE A 1104 -15.42 46.62 43.93
CA PHE A 1104 -15.10 45.97 42.65
C PHE A 1104 -16.29 45.37 41.90
N VAL A 1105 -17.48 45.30 42.49
CA VAL A 1105 -18.61 44.51 41.93
C VAL A 1105 -19.93 45.28 41.94
N ARG A 1106 -20.51 45.43 40.74
CA ARG A 1106 -21.90 45.92 40.55
C ARG A 1106 -22.75 45.03 39.62
N ASP A 1107 -22.16 44.03 38.99
CA ASP A 1107 -22.81 43.16 37.98
C ASP A 1107 -23.46 41.89 38.55
N GLY A 1108 -23.24 41.55 39.83
CA GLY A 1108 -23.89 40.43 40.52
C GLY A 1108 -23.35 39.04 40.18
N TRP A 1109 -22.23 38.92 39.47
CA TRP A 1109 -21.60 37.65 39.11
C TRP A 1109 -20.42 37.25 40.02
N CYS A 1110 -20.30 35.95 40.24
CA CYS A 1110 -19.31 35.29 41.07
C CYS A 1110 -18.63 34.14 40.30
N SER A 1111 -17.38 33.83 40.65
CA SER A 1111 -16.64 32.68 40.14
C SER A 1111 -16.04 31.82 41.26
N ALA A 1112 -15.78 30.55 40.95
CA ALA A 1112 -14.99 29.64 41.78
C ALA A 1112 -14.13 28.73 40.90
N ASP A 1113 -12.98 28.35 41.44
CA ASP A 1113 -12.06 27.42 40.80
C ASP A 1113 -12.28 26.02 41.36
N VAL A 1114 -12.74 25.10 40.50
CA VAL A 1114 -13.24 23.79 40.94
C VAL A 1114 -12.48 22.68 40.25
N VAL A 1115 -11.89 21.78 41.04
CA VAL A 1115 -11.29 20.54 40.53
C VAL A 1115 -12.35 19.43 40.48
N TYR A 1116 -12.41 18.69 39.38
CA TYR A 1116 -13.27 17.51 39.26
C TYR A 1116 -12.49 16.28 39.72
N ILE A 1117 -12.91 15.64 40.82
CA ILE A 1117 -12.35 14.37 41.30
C ILE A 1117 -13.42 13.31 41.11
N ASP A 1118 -13.15 12.28 40.31
CA ASP A 1118 -14.03 11.13 40.14
C ASP A 1118 -14.10 10.36 41.48
N VAL A 1119 -15.28 10.34 42.10
CA VAL A 1119 -15.49 9.66 43.39
C VAL A 1119 -15.91 8.22 43.13
N ALA A 1120 -14.94 7.38 42.74
CA ALA A 1120 -15.10 5.93 42.74
C ALA A 1120 -13.76 5.31 43.17
N GLU A 1121 -13.60 5.04 44.48
CA GLU A 1121 -13.17 3.72 44.99
C GLU A 1121 -12.88 3.68 46.49
N ASP A 1122 -12.59 4.78 47.18
CA ASP A 1122 -12.33 4.72 48.63
C ASP A 1122 -13.29 5.60 49.43
N GLY A 1123 -13.99 4.99 50.38
CA GLY A 1123 -14.96 5.62 51.30
C GLY A 1123 -14.38 6.65 52.29
N VAL A 1124 -13.35 7.40 51.90
CA VAL A 1124 -12.78 8.52 52.64
C VAL A 1124 -13.05 9.80 51.84
N SER A 1125 -13.99 10.60 52.31
CA SER A 1125 -14.30 11.91 51.72
C SER A 1125 -13.08 12.83 51.79
N HIS A 1126 -12.39 13.03 50.68
CA HIS A 1126 -11.58 14.22 50.42
C HIS A 1126 -12.23 15.00 49.28
N ASN A 1127 -12.86 16.11 49.67
CA ASN A 1127 -13.16 17.29 48.86
C ASN A 1127 -14.01 17.11 47.60
N GLY A 1128 -15.30 16.83 47.81
CA GLY A 1128 -16.33 17.50 47.01
C GLY A 1128 -16.47 18.94 47.51
N TYR A 1129 -15.85 19.89 46.81
CA TYR A 1129 -16.09 21.32 47.01
C TYR A 1129 -16.28 22.02 45.66
N ALA A 1130 -17.54 22.14 45.26
CA ALA A 1130 -18.19 23.35 44.76
C ALA A 1130 -19.71 23.20 44.94
#